data_AF-A0A2A4JA63-F1
#
_entry.id   AF-A0A2A4JA63-F1
#
_cell.length_a   1.000
_cell.length_b   1.000
_cell.length_c   1.000
_cell.angle_alpha   90.00
_cell.angle_beta   90.00
_cell.angle_gamma   90.00
#
_symmetry.space_group_name_H-M   'P 1'
#
loop_
_entity.id
_entity.type
_entity.pdbx_description
1 polymer ?
#
loop_
_entity_poly.entity_id
_entity_poly.type
_entity_poly.pdbx_seq_one_letter_code
_entity_poly.pdbx_strand_id
1 'polypeptide(L)'
;MSNKGYRKRPGTSGIQGQLYETKLLSLINFRALHDDNIKDFALATNIDEIGTFDDICLRAKLKDLDRPIAVFIQAKHRENDKLLTLNSKTDLAKYFDSYLAIRRNFDLKNKDVIFDGKFDEIDCFFVMYTTAKDVNNDKYVGELADYLNELIGTGEDCSQPSYRDEAEDMDFLCKVVIKEQIAALASIIGKFICEGSDTEVSMNNDLILQYHVILQLNVFNVSEVLPEGHRIATFRAEFFETNEEFLVLFKNLLCIEVLKMKKTETSDTHSLLLKLLNETFDIEILSKLLGNVVAYKHGKLEFVDKATTDDLKRQLDKANIPESGIYEAAEMATKDILLSLKLKVPAFFGNKDVAIRGKDEKIQKRITYLTSKLVEIIHQSDDSNIVNIDESLGDGFLQLNGGIASMVGNILVLDESSKLLKFTDNSESLEKVAKMLYESLKSKIENLQEYRFDVKVKKFPKLTLERGEYDTNLVKDFYSKLLFFTNQADQSGVEEILRAEIEEHLCNDINNFRVRSDVIFLKYHDDIQKLWMTPKVGTYLTKKNKIYENAVNNAMSEPLISVLNMMHKIRNKDYTFDVNALKNFEAHGDIVGTIIVTSNCVLTVAKLEQYLKNKDHTVLDLEYIFKLPLKNHNTFCKELTNTKDKILIIVSNKLDNSRNNSKRLDNIAKAVDGKPVIIVTDQTTVDTMTKYFSQANIIEDEKNILTDLTSESQKKVLANSKVKFQGEDLSLDVILDDESASLIGGEELNKIINEETIIIGETYLSDDYEKVKQFYINRRVSKKQEAKDKDMKEKVIETLNDLEDDIVLITALPGMGKSTLLTHLSVKTKEVDPKLWIVRINLLEHTKQLSDWQNGGIEINSIESLKFICLATIDKDSNDDEEIIIDLEEADDTVTLKQCSGDNEIVFQLKLFLHFYNRGKLIILFDGFDEIFPHYAKEALSLVKSMRDCSKKHKIWITSRSFNHIKSILENEFGRSYQIEHFNRLEQDTYLYTYWKSKLQFKTLNEDQMKNVNDFIDFIRKRLPTGVFCIHRKIQHKPYFKVYLNFLEYLRR
;
A
#
# COMPACT_ATOMS: atom_id res chain seq x y z
N MET A 1 35.87 -8.47 -2.45
CA MET A 1 35.00 -7.96 -1.38
C MET A 1 35.01 -8.95 -0.22
N SER A 2 35.51 -8.54 0.95
CA SER A 2 35.55 -9.34 2.18
C SER A 2 34.17 -9.35 2.85
N ASN A 3 33.65 -10.52 3.25
CA ASN A 3 32.38 -10.72 3.96
C ASN A 3 32.29 -9.89 5.25
N LYS A 4 31.77 -8.67 5.18
CA LYS A 4 31.23 -7.96 6.33
C LYS A 4 29.74 -7.82 6.13
N GLY A 5 28.95 -8.36 7.06
CA GLY A 5 27.51 -8.16 7.10
C GLY A 5 27.15 -6.71 7.45
N TYR A 6 25.87 -6.38 7.32
CA TYR A 6 25.31 -5.07 7.65
C TYR A 6 24.40 -5.14 8.88
N ARG A 7 24.13 -3.99 9.49
CA ARG A 7 23.17 -3.91 10.59
C ARG A 7 21.75 -4.03 10.03
N LYS A 8 21.00 -5.00 10.53
CA LYS A 8 19.66 -5.32 10.03
C LYS A 8 18.61 -5.07 11.11
N ARG A 9 17.53 -4.37 10.75
CA ARG A 9 16.36 -4.19 11.65
C ARG A 9 15.39 -5.37 11.55
N PRO A 10 14.63 -5.69 12.61
CA PRO A 10 13.58 -6.71 12.55
C PRO A 10 12.49 -6.32 11.54
N GLY A 11 12.02 -7.28 10.76
CA GLY A 11 10.85 -7.07 9.90
C GLY A 11 9.60 -6.79 10.73
N THR A 12 8.84 -5.78 10.34
CA THR A 12 7.65 -5.30 11.06
C THR A 12 6.32 -5.62 10.34
N SER A 13 6.40 -6.27 9.19
CA SER A 13 5.26 -6.61 8.34
C SER A 13 4.46 -7.80 8.90
N GLY A 14 3.14 -7.84 8.66
CA GLY A 14 2.32 -9.03 8.91
C GLY A 14 2.71 -10.19 7.97
N ILE A 15 2.25 -11.41 8.25
CA ILE A 15 2.68 -12.65 7.54
C ILE A 15 2.63 -12.50 6.02
N GLN A 16 1.53 -11.93 5.48
CA GLN A 16 1.36 -11.70 4.05
C GLN A 16 2.38 -10.71 3.46
N GLY A 17 2.66 -9.61 4.17
CA GLY A 17 3.70 -8.65 3.75
C GLY A 17 5.11 -9.25 3.77
N GLN A 18 5.41 -10.10 4.75
CA GLN A 18 6.70 -10.81 4.80
C GLN A 18 6.88 -11.78 3.62
N LEU A 19 5.84 -12.53 3.28
CA LEU A 19 5.87 -13.42 2.12
C LEU A 19 6.04 -12.63 0.82
N TYR A 20 5.39 -11.48 0.70
CA TYR A 20 5.55 -10.59 -0.45
C TYR A 20 6.99 -10.07 -0.60
N GLU A 21 7.55 -9.49 0.48
CA GLU A 21 8.94 -8.99 0.49
C GLU A 21 9.95 -10.09 0.14
N THR A 22 9.80 -11.29 0.70
CA THR A 22 10.74 -12.40 0.48
C THR A 22 10.64 -12.99 -0.92
N LYS A 23 9.44 -13.11 -1.50
CA LYS A 23 9.29 -13.55 -2.90
C LYS A 23 9.84 -12.53 -3.88
N LEU A 24 9.59 -11.24 -3.66
CA LEU A 24 10.16 -10.16 -4.48
C LEU A 24 11.69 -10.15 -4.39
N LEU A 25 12.25 -10.32 -3.18
CA LEU A 25 13.69 -10.47 -2.97
C LEU A 25 14.27 -11.66 -3.74
N SER A 26 13.57 -12.81 -3.75
CA SER A 26 13.96 -13.98 -4.53
C SER A 26 13.97 -13.70 -6.03
N LEU A 27 12.95 -13.02 -6.56
CA LEU A 27 12.88 -12.67 -7.98
C LEU A 27 14.02 -11.74 -8.40
N ILE A 28 14.24 -10.65 -7.66
CA ILE A 28 15.32 -9.70 -7.94
C ILE A 28 16.69 -10.38 -7.83
N ASN A 29 16.88 -11.27 -6.84
CA ASN A 29 18.13 -12.01 -6.72
C ASN A 29 18.35 -12.96 -7.91
N PHE A 30 17.31 -13.68 -8.34
CA PHE A 30 17.37 -14.58 -9.48
C PHE A 30 17.75 -13.81 -10.76
N ARG A 31 17.03 -12.75 -11.09
CA ARG A 31 17.33 -11.89 -12.24
C ARG A 31 18.75 -11.32 -12.17
N ALA A 32 19.18 -10.82 -11.01
CA ALA A 32 20.54 -10.29 -10.86
C ALA A 32 21.65 -11.34 -11.02
N LEU A 33 21.39 -12.61 -10.66
CA LEU A 33 22.32 -13.72 -10.87
C LEU A 33 22.47 -14.07 -12.35
N HIS A 34 21.36 -14.03 -13.09
CA HIS A 34 21.24 -14.53 -14.46
C HIS A 34 21.32 -13.45 -15.53
N ASP A 35 21.42 -12.18 -15.15
CA ASP A 35 21.71 -11.09 -16.06
C ASP A 35 23.22 -11.04 -16.38
N ASP A 36 23.52 -11.25 -17.67
CA ASP A 36 24.87 -11.20 -18.23
C ASP A 36 25.46 -9.80 -18.21
N ASN A 37 24.66 -8.73 -18.22
CA ASN A 37 25.13 -7.35 -18.17
C ASN A 37 25.64 -6.98 -16.78
N ILE A 38 25.20 -7.68 -15.73
CA ILE A 38 25.67 -7.44 -14.36
C ILE A 38 27.03 -8.10 -14.14
N LYS A 39 28.06 -7.30 -13.89
CA LYS A 39 29.39 -7.78 -13.53
C LYS A 39 29.46 -8.27 -12.08
N ASP A 40 28.88 -7.51 -11.14
CA ASP A 40 28.83 -7.84 -9.72
C ASP A 40 27.64 -7.12 -9.07
N PHE A 41 27.09 -7.69 -8.00
CA PHE A 41 26.02 -7.06 -7.24
C PHE A 41 26.04 -7.44 -5.76
N ALA A 42 25.44 -6.59 -4.94
CA ALA A 42 25.15 -6.82 -3.53
C ALA A 42 23.69 -6.44 -3.25
N LEU A 43 22.92 -7.39 -2.74
CA LEU A 43 21.51 -7.24 -2.41
C LEU A 43 21.31 -7.46 -0.91
N ALA A 44 20.58 -6.57 -0.27
CA ALA A 44 20.32 -6.52 1.16
C ALA A 44 18.84 -6.23 1.44
N THR A 45 18.44 -6.43 2.69
CA THR A 45 17.05 -6.29 3.12
C THR A 45 16.98 -5.81 4.57
N ASN A 46 16.04 -4.90 4.85
CA ASN A 46 15.84 -4.20 6.11
C ASN A 46 17.13 -3.59 6.70
N ILE A 47 17.89 -2.85 5.88
CA ILE A 47 19.08 -2.14 6.34
C ILE A 47 18.66 -1.14 7.43
N ASP A 48 19.34 -1.18 8.57
CA ASP A 48 19.03 -0.30 9.70
C ASP A 48 19.48 1.15 9.42
N GLU A 49 18.81 2.12 10.04
CA GLU A 49 19.19 3.55 10.04
C GLU A 49 19.17 4.29 8.67
N ILE A 50 18.50 3.75 7.64
CA ILE A 50 18.43 4.41 6.31
C ILE A 50 17.04 4.95 5.93
N GLY A 51 16.07 4.87 6.84
CA GLY A 51 14.71 5.38 6.63
C GLY A 51 13.77 4.32 6.06
N THR A 52 12.93 4.71 5.10
CA THR A 52 11.82 3.88 4.58
C THR A 52 12.19 2.99 3.39
N PHE A 53 13.21 3.34 2.63
CA PHE A 53 13.59 2.59 1.43
C PHE A 53 14.55 1.45 1.76
N ASP A 54 14.22 0.70 2.82
CA ASP A 54 15.13 -0.27 3.42
C ASP A 54 14.72 -1.72 3.18
N ASP A 55 13.50 -1.98 2.73
CA ASP A 55 12.96 -3.34 2.58
C ASP A 55 13.85 -4.19 1.66
N ILE A 56 14.23 -3.65 0.50
CA ILE A 56 15.19 -4.25 -0.43
C ILE A 56 16.16 -3.18 -0.93
N CYS A 57 17.47 -3.41 -0.78
CA CYS A 57 18.53 -2.50 -1.22
C CYS A 57 19.48 -3.24 -2.14
N LEU A 58 19.65 -2.79 -3.37
CA LEU A 58 20.52 -3.38 -4.37
C LEU A 58 21.61 -2.40 -4.77
N ARG A 59 22.85 -2.88 -4.88
CA ARG A 59 23.92 -2.22 -5.62
C ARG A 59 24.41 -3.15 -6.71
N ALA A 60 24.50 -2.68 -7.95
CA ALA A 60 24.99 -3.46 -9.07
C ALA A 60 25.99 -2.68 -9.93
N LYS A 61 26.95 -3.40 -10.51
CA LYS A 61 27.90 -2.85 -11.49
C LYS A 61 27.61 -3.49 -12.84
N LEU A 62 27.20 -2.68 -13.80
CA LEU A 62 26.92 -3.11 -15.16
C LEU A 62 28.21 -3.11 -16.00
N LYS A 63 28.25 -3.92 -17.07
CA LYS A 63 29.39 -4.02 -17.99
C LYS A 63 29.53 -2.78 -18.88
N ASP A 64 28.40 -2.25 -19.34
CA ASP A 64 28.34 -1.19 -20.36
C ASP A 64 28.15 0.22 -19.77
N LEU A 65 28.13 0.35 -18.44
CA LEU A 65 28.03 1.63 -17.76
C LEU A 65 29.26 1.91 -16.90
N ASP A 66 29.74 3.15 -16.97
CA ASP A 66 30.87 3.63 -16.18
C ASP A 66 30.52 3.73 -14.69
N ARG A 67 29.26 4.07 -14.38
CA ARG A 67 28.76 4.25 -13.02
C ARG A 67 28.00 3.00 -12.54
N PRO A 68 28.22 2.58 -11.28
CA PRO A 68 27.37 1.56 -10.67
C PRO A 68 25.99 2.14 -10.37
N ILE A 69 25.00 1.26 -10.26
CA ILE A 69 23.64 1.61 -9.88
C ILE A 69 23.37 1.23 -8.42
N ALA A 70 22.53 1.99 -7.74
CA ALA A 70 21.99 1.65 -6.44
C ALA A 70 20.47 1.86 -6.40
N VAL A 71 19.72 0.85 -5.96
CA VAL A 71 18.25 0.87 -5.93
C VAL A 71 17.78 0.57 -4.52
N PHE A 72 16.98 1.48 -3.96
CA PHE A 72 16.44 1.39 -2.60
C PHE A 72 14.92 1.28 -2.68
N ILE A 73 14.35 0.15 -2.26
CA ILE A 73 12.95 -0.20 -2.49
C ILE A 73 12.18 -0.19 -1.17
N GLN A 74 11.03 0.47 -1.18
CA GLN A 74 9.96 0.29 -0.20
C GLN A 74 8.84 -0.54 -0.85
N ALA A 75 8.63 -1.76 -0.36
CA ALA A 75 7.60 -2.67 -0.85
C ALA A 75 6.30 -2.54 -0.03
N LYS A 76 5.18 -2.33 -0.70
CA LYS A 76 3.85 -2.24 -0.07
C LYS A 76 2.85 -3.15 -0.77
N HIS A 77 2.48 -4.24 -0.10
CA HIS A 77 1.36 -5.08 -0.50
C HIS A 77 0.03 -4.43 -0.09
N ARG A 78 -0.83 -4.13 -1.06
CA ARG A 78 -2.19 -3.63 -0.84
C ARG A 78 -3.18 -4.53 -1.58
N GLU A 79 -4.35 -4.76 -1.00
CA GLU A 79 -5.45 -5.43 -1.69
C GLU A 79 -5.76 -4.69 -3.01
N ASN A 80 -5.94 -5.45 -4.09
CA ASN A 80 -6.28 -4.93 -5.42
C ASN A 80 -7.48 -3.97 -5.29
N ASP A 81 -7.42 -2.84 -6.02
CA ASP A 81 -8.40 -1.72 -6.09
C ASP A 81 -8.12 -0.45 -5.26
N LYS A 82 -7.13 -0.45 -4.37
CA LYS A 82 -6.74 0.80 -3.67
C LYS A 82 -5.79 1.65 -4.52
N LEU A 83 -6.18 2.90 -4.80
CA LEU A 83 -5.31 3.89 -5.44
C LEU A 83 -4.12 4.26 -4.54
N LEU A 84 -2.94 4.43 -5.14
CA LEU A 84 -1.79 5.00 -4.45
C LEU A 84 -1.99 6.51 -4.28
N THR A 85 -2.42 6.95 -3.09
CA THR A 85 -2.48 8.38 -2.76
C THR A 85 -1.17 8.83 -2.10
N LEU A 86 -0.30 9.50 -2.84
CA LEU A 86 0.87 10.22 -2.30
C LEU A 86 0.55 11.71 -2.08
N ASN A 87 -0.65 11.99 -1.57
CA ASN A 87 -1.20 13.35 -1.59
C ASN A 87 -0.99 14.11 -0.29
N SER A 88 -0.13 13.63 0.62
CA SER A 88 0.17 14.32 1.87
C SER A 88 1.62 14.85 1.88
N LYS A 89 1.80 16.15 2.12
CA LYS A 89 3.12 16.78 2.32
C LYS A 89 3.96 16.02 3.36
N THR A 90 3.30 15.38 4.34
CA THR A 90 3.92 14.52 5.35
C THR A 90 4.53 13.23 4.82
N ASP A 91 3.89 12.53 3.87
CA ASP A 91 4.45 11.31 3.29
C ASP A 91 5.66 11.63 2.40
N LEU A 92 5.56 12.70 1.62
CA LEU A 92 6.64 13.17 0.76
C LEU A 92 7.87 13.61 1.58
N ALA A 93 7.66 14.33 2.68
CA ALA A 93 8.74 14.68 3.62
C ALA A 93 9.46 13.43 4.14
N LYS A 94 8.71 12.39 4.53
CA LYS A 94 9.29 11.12 5.03
C LYS A 94 10.20 10.44 4.00
N TYR A 95 9.80 10.43 2.73
CA TYR A 95 10.60 9.87 1.65
C TYR A 95 11.83 10.72 1.35
N PHE A 96 11.67 12.04 1.37
CA PHE A 96 12.77 12.98 1.19
C PHE A 96 13.80 12.90 2.33
N ASP A 97 13.36 12.77 3.58
CA ASP A 97 14.25 12.54 4.74
C ASP A 97 15.07 11.25 4.57
N SER A 98 14.45 10.19 4.06
CA SER A 98 15.14 8.93 3.77
C SER A 98 16.16 9.09 2.64
N TYR A 99 15.83 9.86 1.59
CA TYR A 99 16.78 10.24 0.54
C TYR A 99 18.00 10.99 1.11
N LEU A 100 17.79 11.97 1.99
CA LEU A 100 18.86 12.74 2.62
C LEU A 100 19.73 11.85 3.52
N ALA A 101 19.12 10.95 4.30
CA ALA A 101 19.83 9.99 5.14
C ALA A 101 20.69 9.02 4.32
N ILE A 102 20.12 8.43 3.27
CA ILE A 102 20.82 7.52 2.35
C ILE A 102 21.98 8.24 1.66
N ARG A 103 21.76 9.46 1.14
CA ARG A 103 22.79 10.27 0.50
C ARG A 103 23.99 10.54 1.43
N ARG A 104 23.75 10.78 2.72
CA ARG A 104 24.80 11.00 3.73
C ARG A 104 25.63 9.76 4.03
N ASN A 105 25.08 8.57 3.84
CA ASN A 105 25.80 7.32 4.11
C ASN A 105 26.88 7.04 3.05
N PHE A 106 26.77 7.61 1.84
CA PHE A 106 27.80 7.49 0.80
C PHE A 106 29.04 8.31 1.16
N ASP A 107 30.10 7.62 1.58
CA ASP A 107 31.39 8.19 1.93
C ASP A 107 32.52 7.23 1.51
N LEU A 108 33.62 7.77 0.99
CA LEU A 108 34.86 7.03 0.71
C LEU A 108 35.45 6.32 1.94
N LYS A 109 35.07 6.75 3.15
CA LYS A 109 35.45 6.12 4.42
C LYS A 109 34.46 5.06 4.87
N ASN A 110 33.26 5.02 4.29
CA ASN A 110 32.28 4.00 4.60
C ASN A 110 32.74 2.66 4.01
N LYS A 111 32.73 1.60 4.83
CA LYS A 111 33.18 0.27 4.43
C LYS A 111 32.03 -0.66 4.06
N ASP A 112 30.80 -0.15 4.11
CA ASP A 112 29.62 -0.88 3.70
C ASP A 112 29.56 -0.99 2.17
N VAL A 113 29.20 -2.17 1.67
CA VAL A 113 29.22 -2.47 0.23
C VAL A 113 28.19 -1.63 -0.54
N ILE A 114 27.02 -1.36 0.06
CA ILE A 114 25.97 -0.55 -0.59
C ILE A 114 26.39 0.92 -0.66
N PHE A 115 27.08 1.43 0.36
CA PHE A 115 27.38 2.87 0.52
C PHE A 115 28.83 3.29 0.18
N ASP A 116 29.65 2.40 -0.38
CA ASP A 116 31.05 2.71 -0.76
C ASP A 116 31.11 3.76 -1.90
N GLY A 117 31.95 4.78 -1.78
CA GLY A 117 32.12 5.83 -2.80
C GLY A 117 31.29 7.10 -2.59
N LYS A 118 31.35 8.03 -3.54
CA LYS A 118 30.57 9.28 -3.48
C LYS A 118 29.21 9.09 -4.15
N PHE A 119 28.17 9.71 -3.59
CA PHE A 119 26.81 9.66 -4.14
C PHE A 119 26.74 10.11 -5.60
N ASP A 120 27.44 11.19 -5.98
CA ASP A 120 27.37 11.76 -7.33
C ASP A 120 28.10 10.91 -8.40
N GLU A 121 28.81 9.85 -7.97
CA GLU A 121 29.51 8.88 -8.84
C GLU A 121 28.67 7.60 -9.05
N ILE A 122 27.43 7.56 -8.52
CA ILE A 122 26.54 6.39 -8.49
C ILE A 122 25.15 6.78 -8.99
N ASP A 123 24.57 5.97 -9.88
CA ASP A 123 23.20 6.18 -10.34
C ASP A 123 22.22 5.57 -9.33
N CYS A 124 21.78 6.40 -8.38
CA CYS A 124 20.89 6.03 -7.28
C CYS A 124 19.40 6.23 -7.64
N PHE A 125 18.55 5.27 -7.28
CA PHE A 125 17.10 5.30 -7.46
C PHE A 125 16.37 4.89 -6.17
N PHE A 126 15.25 5.56 -5.90
CA PHE A 126 14.39 5.34 -4.74
C PHE A 126 13.04 4.87 -5.25
N VAL A 127 12.68 3.64 -4.94
CA VAL A 127 11.57 2.95 -5.59
C VAL A 127 10.44 2.71 -4.59
N MET A 128 9.27 3.19 -4.95
CA MET A 128 8.00 2.85 -4.31
C MET A 128 7.36 1.70 -5.09
N TYR A 129 7.35 0.51 -4.50
CA TYR A 129 6.89 -0.72 -5.16
C TYR A 129 5.56 -1.19 -4.57
N THR A 130 4.51 -1.26 -5.39
CA THR A 130 3.17 -1.58 -4.89
C THR A 130 2.25 -2.24 -5.91
N THR A 131 1.34 -3.07 -5.40
CA THR A 131 0.21 -3.65 -6.15
C THR A 131 -0.90 -2.63 -6.44
N ALA A 132 -0.88 -1.47 -5.79
CA ALA A 132 -1.87 -0.42 -5.99
C ALA A 132 -1.79 0.20 -7.40
N LYS A 133 -2.96 0.55 -7.95
CA LYS A 133 -3.06 1.29 -9.22
C LYS A 133 -2.74 2.77 -9.00
N ASP A 134 -2.17 3.39 -10.02
CA ASP A 134 -1.96 4.84 -10.07
C ASP A 134 -2.43 5.37 -11.43
N VAL A 135 -2.91 6.60 -11.44
CA VAL A 135 -3.52 7.26 -12.61
C VAL A 135 -2.81 8.58 -12.93
N ASN A 136 -1.88 9.04 -12.09
CA ASN A 136 -1.35 10.41 -12.14
C ASN A 136 0.17 10.53 -12.39
N ASN A 137 0.90 9.44 -12.66
CA ASN A 137 2.35 9.49 -12.89
C ASN A 137 2.70 9.41 -14.39
N ASP A 138 3.81 10.06 -14.75
CA ASP A 138 4.35 10.01 -16.11
C ASP A 138 5.30 8.82 -16.26
N LYS A 139 5.28 8.15 -17.40
CA LYS A 139 6.22 7.04 -17.67
C LYS A 139 7.67 7.53 -17.57
N TYR A 140 8.54 6.78 -16.89
CA TYR A 140 9.96 7.09 -16.84
C TYR A 140 10.66 6.75 -18.16
N VAL A 141 11.44 7.68 -18.70
CA VAL A 141 12.11 7.55 -20.03
C VAL A 141 13.64 7.70 -19.95
N GLY A 142 14.25 7.33 -18.82
CA GLY A 142 15.71 7.39 -18.66
C GLY A 142 16.45 6.23 -19.33
N GLU A 143 17.77 6.36 -19.52
CA GLU A 143 18.64 5.32 -20.13
C GLU A 143 18.63 3.98 -19.36
N LEU A 144 18.30 4.02 -18.07
CA LEU A 144 18.19 2.85 -17.20
C LEU A 144 16.76 2.32 -17.06
N ALA A 145 15.76 2.92 -17.73
CA ALA A 145 14.35 2.56 -17.56
C ALA A 145 14.08 1.09 -17.90
N ASP A 146 14.48 0.65 -19.10
CA ASP A 146 14.28 -0.73 -19.57
C ASP A 146 14.97 -1.72 -18.64
N TYR A 147 16.23 -1.43 -18.26
CA TYR A 147 16.99 -2.26 -17.34
C TYR A 147 16.32 -2.37 -15.96
N LEU A 148 15.81 -1.27 -15.40
CA LEU A 148 15.11 -1.31 -14.12
C LEU A 148 13.80 -2.09 -14.23
N ASN A 149 13.03 -1.91 -15.31
CA ASN A 149 11.81 -2.66 -15.56
C ASN A 149 12.07 -4.17 -15.65
N GLU A 150 13.12 -4.57 -16.38
CA GLU A 150 13.54 -5.97 -16.47
C GLU A 150 14.03 -6.52 -15.12
N LEU A 151 14.79 -5.74 -14.36
CA LEU A 151 15.41 -6.24 -13.13
C LEU A 151 14.44 -6.37 -11.95
N ILE A 152 13.52 -5.40 -11.77
CA ILE A 152 12.65 -5.35 -10.57
C ILE A 152 11.15 -5.32 -10.88
N GLY A 153 10.74 -5.02 -12.12
CA GLY A 153 9.33 -4.91 -12.51
C GLY A 153 8.62 -6.26 -12.64
N THR A 154 7.35 -6.30 -12.24
CA THR A 154 6.46 -7.48 -12.38
C THR A 154 5.12 -7.15 -13.02
N GLY A 155 4.85 -5.88 -13.29
CA GLY A 155 3.62 -5.41 -13.93
C GLY A 155 3.92 -4.25 -14.87
N GLU A 156 3.24 -3.13 -14.66
CA GLU A 156 3.46 -1.93 -15.48
C GLU A 156 4.88 -1.37 -15.34
N ASP A 157 5.34 -0.72 -16.41
CA ASP A 157 6.62 -0.02 -16.44
C ASP A 157 6.68 1.06 -15.37
N CYS A 158 7.89 1.33 -14.88
CA CYS A 158 8.09 2.36 -13.91
C CYS A 158 7.70 3.75 -14.41
N SER A 159 7.14 4.51 -13.47
CA SER A 159 6.71 5.89 -13.66
C SER A 159 7.43 6.81 -12.69
N GLN A 160 7.40 8.10 -12.99
CA GLN A 160 7.88 9.19 -12.15
C GLN A 160 6.68 10.05 -11.75
N PRO A 161 6.74 10.67 -10.56
CA PRO A 161 5.71 11.62 -10.17
C PRO A 161 5.65 12.73 -11.22
N SER A 162 4.46 13.06 -11.72
CA SER A 162 4.29 14.13 -12.70
C SER A 162 4.73 15.44 -12.02
N TYR A 163 5.94 15.91 -12.35
CA TYR A 163 6.48 17.14 -11.78
C TYR A 163 5.71 18.30 -12.39
N ARG A 164 4.61 18.70 -11.74
CA ARG A 164 4.07 20.04 -11.89
C ARG A 164 4.90 20.90 -10.96
N ASP A 165 5.51 21.95 -11.49
CA ASP A 165 6.25 22.97 -10.75
C ASP A 165 5.28 23.78 -9.85
N GLU A 166 4.45 23.09 -9.06
CA GLU A 166 3.56 23.66 -8.06
C GLU A 166 4.49 24.19 -6.96
N ALA A 167 4.75 25.50 -7.03
CA ALA A 167 5.76 26.20 -6.23
C ALA A 167 5.70 25.91 -4.72
N GLU A 168 4.53 25.47 -4.22
CA GLU A 168 4.27 25.08 -2.85
C GLU A 168 5.01 23.82 -2.37
N ASP A 169 5.03 22.72 -3.15
CA ASP A 169 5.66 21.46 -2.72
C ASP A 169 7.19 21.59 -2.73
N MET A 170 7.71 22.30 -3.74
CA MET A 170 9.11 22.71 -3.79
C MET A 170 9.48 23.59 -2.59
N ASP A 171 8.64 24.56 -2.21
CA ASP A 171 8.91 25.43 -1.06
C ASP A 171 8.92 24.64 0.25
N PHE A 172 7.95 23.74 0.40
CA PHE A 172 7.84 22.86 1.55
C PHE A 172 9.08 21.95 1.71
N LEU A 173 9.51 21.25 0.66
CA LEU A 173 10.69 20.39 0.75
C LEU A 173 12.00 21.18 0.90
N CYS A 174 12.13 22.36 0.27
CA CYS A 174 13.27 23.24 0.54
C CYS A 174 13.32 23.69 2.01
N LYS A 175 12.18 23.97 2.64
CA LYS A 175 12.12 24.24 4.08
C LYS A 175 12.64 23.05 4.90
N VAL A 176 12.31 21.81 4.52
CA VAL A 176 12.87 20.60 5.17
C VAL A 176 14.40 20.57 5.08
N VAL A 177 14.97 20.86 3.90
CA VAL A 177 16.44 20.96 3.72
C VAL A 177 17.05 21.99 4.67
N ILE A 178 16.46 23.19 4.75
CA ILE A 178 16.97 24.26 5.60
C ILE A 178 16.86 23.87 7.07
N LYS A 179 15.76 23.26 7.52
CA LYS A 179 15.60 22.76 8.89
C LYS A 179 16.71 21.78 9.27
N GLU A 180 17.06 20.86 8.37
CA GLU A 180 18.17 19.92 8.61
C GLU A 180 19.53 20.64 8.69
N GLN A 181 19.81 21.59 7.79
CA GLN A 181 21.04 22.37 7.82
C GLN A 181 21.17 23.17 9.12
N ILE A 182 20.08 23.78 9.57
CA ILE A 182 20.00 24.53 10.83
C ILE A 182 20.20 23.61 12.04
N ALA A 183 19.61 22.43 12.04
CA ALA A 183 19.81 21.44 13.11
C ALA A 183 21.28 20.98 13.19
N ALA A 184 21.90 20.71 12.05
CA ALA A 184 23.31 20.36 11.98
C ALA A 184 24.21 21.52 12.45
N LEU A 185 23.91 22.76 12.03
CA LEU A 185 24.62 23.95 12.47
C LEU A 185 24.52 24.16 13.99
N ALA A 186 23.33 23.97 14.57
CA ALA A 186 23.12 24.07 16.01
C ALA A 186 23.97 23.05 16.79
N SER A 187 24.06 21.81 16.30
CA SER A 187 24.93 20.79 16.90
C SER A 187 26.41 21.13 16.78
N ILE A 188 26.86 21.67 15.64
CA ILE A 188 28.25 22.09 15.45
C ILE A 188 28.62 23.21 16.44
N ILE A 189 27.80 24.26 16.53
CA ILE A 189 28.04 25.40 17.43
C ILE A 189 27.90 24.97 18.89
N GLY A 190 26.91 24.14 19.23
CA GLY A 190 26.71 23.60 20.58
C GLY A 190 27.92 22.78 21.05
N LYS A 191 28.43 21.87 20.21
CA LYS A 191 29.65 21.11 20.52
C LYS A 191 30.85 22.02 20.77
N PHE A 192 31.04 23.03 19.91
CA PHE A 192 32.12 24.00 20.07
C PHE A 192 32.01 24.77 21.41
N ILE A 193 30.80 25.22 21.78
CA ILE A 193 30.55 25.89 23.06
C ILE A 193 30.96 25.00 24.25
N CYS A 194 30.68 23.69 24.16
CA CYS A 194 30.91 22.75 25.25
C CYS A 194 32.35 22.24 25.35
N GLU A 195 33.12 22.24 24.26
CA GLU A 195 34.52 21.80 24.23
C GLU A 195 35.50 22.81 24.89
N GLY A 196 35.07 24.04 25.17
CA GLY A 196 35.82 25.06 25.90
C GLY A 196 36.41 26.18 25.02
N SER A 197 36.50 27.40 25.57
CA SER A 197 36.60 28.68 24.87
C SER A 197 37.99 29.10 24.37
N ASP A 198 39.00 28.23 24.43
CA ASP A 198 40.37 28.65 24.10
C ASP A 198 40.75 28.51 22.63
N THR A 199 39.99 27.74 21.86
CA THR A 199 40.17 27.55 20.42
C THR A 199 39.22 28.43 19.60
N GLU A 200 39.64 28.77 18.38
CA GLU A 200 38.85 29.57 17.44
C GLU A 200 37.85 28.67 16.69
N VAL A 201 36.63 29.17 16.46
CA VAL A 201 35.64 28.48 15.60
C VAL A 201 36.24 28.18 14.22
N SER A 202 36.24 26.92 13.82
CA SER A 202 36.79 26.51 12.51
C SER A 202 35.88 26.92 11.36
N MET A 203 36.46 27.59 10.36
CA MET A 203 35.77 27.99 9.12
C MET A 203 35.90 26.94 8.01
N ASN A 204 36.47 25.77 8.31
CA ASN A 204 36.58 24.66 7.35
C ASN A 204 35.29 23.84 7.26
N ASN A 205 34.25 24.20 8.02
CA ASN A 205 32.95 23.56 7.95
C ASN A 205 32.03 24.32 6.98
N ASP A 206 31.43 23.60 6.03
CA ASP A 206 30.59 24.19 4.98
C ASP A 206 29.39 24.97 5.53
N LEU A 207 28.74 24.47 6.59
CA LEU A 207 27.59 25.15 7.21
C LEU A 207 28.02 26.43 7.93
N ILE A 208 29.16 26.40 8.61
CA ILE A 208 29.71 27.63 9.22
C ILE A 208 30.03 28.66 8.14
N LEU A 209 30.65 28.24 7.03
CA LEU A 209 30.99 29.12 5.90
C LEU A 209 29.73 29.70 5.22
N GLN A 210 28.62 28.97 5.17
CA GLN A 210 27.38 29.48 4.61
C GLN A 210 26.64 30.43 5.59
N TYR A 211 26.61 30.11 6.87
CA TYR A 211 25.72 30.78 7.84
C TYR A 211 26.41 31.81 8.74
N HIS A 212 27.75 31.96 8.73
CA HIS A 212 28.44 32.87 9.66
C HIS A 212 27.99 34.33 9.56
N VAL A 213 27.56 34.80 8.38
CA VAL A 213 27.04 36.17 8.21
C VAL A 213 25.68 36.31 8.87
N ILE A 214 24.76 35.36 8.66
CA ILE A 214 23.46 35.30 9.36
C ILE A 214 23.66 35.20 10.87
N LEU A 215 24.61 34.38 11.33
CA LEU A 215 24.95 34.25 12.75
C LEU A 215 25.45 35.59 13.31
N GLN A 216 26.29 36.33 12.58
CA GLN A 216 26.74 37.66 13.02
C GLN A 216 25.62 38.70 13.00
N LEU A 217 24.69 38.65 12.04
CA LEU A 217 23.60 39.62 11.96
C LEU A 217 22.54 39.38 13.05
N ASN A 218 22.19 38.13 13.31
CA ASN A 218 21.01 37.78 14.10
C ASN A 218 21.31 37.12 15.46
N VAL A 219 22.47 36.47 15.61
CA VAL A 219 22.78 35.66 16.81
C VAL A 219 23.87 36.30 17.67
N PHE A 220 24.94 36.82 17.05
CA PHE A 220 26.14 37.28 17.74
C PHE A 220 26.43 38.77 17.54
N ASN A 221 26.84 39.45 18.60
CA ASN A 221 27.60 40.69 18.51
C ASN A 221 29.08 40.34 18.34
N VAL A 222 29.69 40.77 17.24
CA VAL A 222 31.09 40.45 16.91
C VAL A 222 31.97 41.70 17.05
N SER A 223 33.01 41.59 17.87
CA SER A 223 33.94 42.69 18.18
C SER A 223 34.82 43.11 17.00
N GLU A 224 35.58 44.19 17.18
CA GLU A 224 36.76 44.48 16.35
C GLU A 224 37.82 43.37 16.45
N VAL A 225 38.72 43.29 15.47
CA VAL A 225 39.84 42.35 15.47
C VAL A 225 40.80 42.69 16.61
N LEU A 226 41.06 41.71 17.48
CA LEU A 226 42.02 41.84 18.58
C LEU A 226 43.47 41.66 18.07
N PRO A 227 44.49 42.16 18.80
CA PRO A 227 45.90 42.03 18.41
C PRO A 227 46.36 40.57 18.15
N GLU A 228 45.68 39.62 18.79
CA GLU A 228 45.91 38.18 18.69
C GLU A 228 45.32 37.56 17.41
N GLY A 229 44.71 38.35 16.52
CA GLY A 229 44.28 37.93 15.18
C GLY A 229 42.90 37.27 15.10
N HIS A 230 42.07 37.40 16.14
CA HIS A 230 40.71 36.86 16.23
C HIS A 230 39.72 37.95 16.69
N ARG A 231 38.41 37.64 16.62
CA ARG A 231 37.31 38.47 17.16
C ARG A 231 36.62 37.73 18.30
N ILE A 232 35.90 38.47 19.14
CA ILE A 232 35.04 37.92 20.18
C ILE A 232 33.60 38.03 19.75
N ALA A 233 32.88 36.91 19.78
CA ALA A 233 31.44 36.84 19.57
C ALA A 233 30.73 36.65 20.92
N THR A 234 29.70 37.47 21.19
CA THR A 234 28.79 37.33 22.33
C THR A 234 27.36 37.24 21.84
N PHE A 235 26.48 36.50 22.52
CA PHE A 235 25.09 36.39 22.10
C PHE A 235 24.36 37.74 22.19
N ARG A 236 23.46 37.98 21.22
CA ARG A 236 22.50 39.09 21.22
C ARG A 236 21.35 38.77 22.18
N ALA A 237 20.83 39.77 22.88
CA ALA A 237 19.65 39.57 23.72
C ALA A 237 18.41 39.31 22.86
N GLU A 238 18.33 40.02 21.73
CA GLU A 238 17.26 39.97 20.74
C GLU A 238 17.13 38.59 20.08
N PHE A 239 18.22 37.80 20.03
CA PHE A 239 18.19 36.44 19.51
C PHE A 239 17.22 35.53 20.29
N PHE A 240 17.10 35.74 21.60
CA PHE A 240 16.18 34.95 22.44
C PHE A 240 14.72 35.36 22.26
N GLU A 241 14.48 36.56 21.74
CA GLU A 241 13.15 37.16 21.52
C GLU A 241 12.67 37.02 20.07
N THR A 242 13.46 36.38 19.20
CA THR A 242 13.11 36.21 17.78
C THR A 242 11.88 35.34 17.58
N ASN A 243 11.05 35.69 16.59
CA ASN A 243 9.90 34.91 16.12
C ASN A 243 10.12 34.31 14.72
N GLU A 244 11.32 34.47 14.14
CA GLU A 244 11.65 33.91 12.83
C GLU A 244 11.85 32.39 12.93
N GLU A 245 11.16 31.61 12.09
CA GLU A 245 11.00 30.16 12.24
C GLU A 245 12.33 29.41 12.39
N PHE A 246 13.30 29.71 11.53
CA PHE A 246 14.57 28.99 11.48
C PHE A 246 15.54 29.43 12.59
N LEU A 247 15.52 30.70 12.99
CA LEU A 247 16.26 31.20 14.14
C LEU A 247 15.68 30.65 15.46
N VAL A 248 14.35 30.51 15.56
CA VAL A 248 13.70 29.82 16.69
C VAL A 248 14.14 28.35 16.73
N LEU A 249 14.14 27.65 15.59
CA LEU A 249 14.64 26.27 15.52
C LEU A 249 16.11 26.17 15.93
N PHE A 250 16.97 27.06 15.40
CA PHE A 250 18.38 27.12 15.77
C PHE A 250 18.57 27.35 17.27
N LYS A 251 17.86 28.32 17.85
CA LYS A 251 17.85 28.64 19.29
C LYS A 251 17.48 27.41 20.11
N ASN A 252 16.34 26.79 19.79
CA ASN A 252 15.81 25.66 20.53
C ASN A 252 16.79 24.47 20.52
N LEU A 253 17.32 24.11 19.35
CA LEU A 253 18.25 23.01 19.22
C LEU A 253 19.62 23.30 19.85
N LEU A 254 20.11 24.54 19.75
CA LEU A 254 21.36 24.96 20.39
C LEU A 254 21.25 24.84 21.92
N CYS A 255 20.14 25.29 22.51
CA CYS A 255 19.89 25.15 23.95
C CYS A 255 19.92 23.68 24.38
N ILE A 256 19.29 22.79 23.60
CA ILE A 256 19.32 21.35 23.86
C ILE A 256 20.74 20.76 23.76
N GLU A 257 21.52 21.14 22.75
CA GLU A 257 22.90 20.66 22.58
C GLU A 257 23.82 21.10 23.73
N VAL A 258 23.66 22.34 24.20
CA VAL A 258 24.41 22.87 25.35
C VAL A 258 24.06 22.13 26.64
N LEU A 259 22.78 21.77 26.83
CA LEU A 259 22.34 20.99 27.99
C LEU A 259 22.85 19.55 27.98
N LYS A 260 23.00 18.91 26.81
CA LYS A 260 23.53 17.54 26.70
C LYS A 260 24.93 17.39 27.30
N MET A 261 25.71 18.46 27.31
CA MET A 261 27.10 18.45 27.78
C MET A 261 27.29 19.07 29.16
N LYS A 262 26.22 19.61 29.76
CA LYS A 262 26.24 20.18 31.10
C LYS A 262 26.08 19.08 32.14
N LYS A 263 27.02 18.97 33.08
CA LYS A 263 26.85 18.18 34.31
C LYS A 263 26.70 19.16 35.47
N THR A 264 25.48 19.30 35.98
CA THR A 264 25.24 20.13 37.17
C THR A 264 25.11 19.21 38.39
N GLU A 265 25.93 19.43 39.42
CA GLU A 265 25.74 18.78 40.73
C GLU A 265 24.64 19.53 41.49
N THR A 266 23.38 19.16 41.24
CA THR A 266 22.23 19.68 42.00
C THR A 266 21.80 18.65 43.04
N SER A 267 21.78 19.05 44.32
CA SER A 267 21.53 18.17 45.48
C SER A 267 20.06 17.78 45.73
N ASP A 268 19.12 18.27 44.91
CA ASP A 268 17.67 18.12 45.15
C ASP A 268 16.87 17.63 43.92
N THR A 269 17.54 16.92 43.00
CA THR A 269 16.96 16.50 41.71
C THR A 269 15.85 15.45 41.83
N HIS A 270 15.89 14.61 42.87
CA HIS A 270 14.89 13.56 43.07
C HIS A 270 13.52 14.10 43.49
N SER A 271 13.48 15.13 44.35
CA SER A 271 12.23 15.76 44.78
C SER A 271 11.54 16.51 43.64
N LEU A 272 12.33 17.19 42.80
CA LEU A 272 11.87 17.87 41.60
C LEU A 272 11.34 16.90 40.53
N LEU A 273 12.00 15.75 40.33
CA LEU A 273 11.52 14.71 39.42
C LEU A 273 10.15 14.17 39.83
N LEU A 274 9.94 13.94 41.13
CA LEU A 274 8.64 13.48 41.63
C LEU A 274 7.53 14.52 41.46
N LYS A 275 7.85 15.82 41.56
CA LYS A 275 6.88 16.89 41.25
C LYS A 275 6.53 16.92 39.76
N LEU A 276 7.53 16.81 38.89
CA LEU A 276 7.30 16.76 37.44
C LEU A 276 6.40 15.59 37.02
N LEU A 277 6.52 14.43 37.69
CA LEU A 277 5.77 13.22 37.36
C LEU A 277 4.35 13.17 37.96
N ASN A 278 4.07 13.94 39.03
CA ASN A 278 2.82 13.84 39.80
C ASN A 278 1.94 15.10 39.77
N GLU A 279 2.46 16.25 39.33
CA GLU A 279 1.74 17.54 39.27
C GLU A 279 1.49 17.99 37.81
N THR A 280 0.73 19.07 37.63
CA THR A 280 0.54 19.69 36.31
C THR A 280 1.87 20.19 35.75
N PHE A 281 2.09 20.04 34.44
CA PHE A 281 3.32 20.42 33.74
C PHE A 281 3.82 21.82 34.14
N ASP A 282 5.06 21.90 34.64
CA ASP A 282 5.74 23.12 35.09
C ASP A 282 7.10 23.26 34.40
N ILE A 283 7.25 24.37 33.68
CA ILE A 283 8.42 24.71 32.87
C ILE A 283 9.65 24.99 33.74
N GLU A 284 9.46 25.59 34.92
CA GLU A 284 10.55 25.92 35.84
C GLU A 284 11.12 24.67 36.52
N ILE A 285 10.28 23.67 36.78
CA ILE A 285 10.73 22.37 37.28
C ILE A 285 11.50 21.62 36.19
N LEU A 286 10.97 21.58 34.96
CA LEU A 286 11.63 20.90 33.85
C LEU A 286 12.98 21.53 33.50
N SER A 287 13.11 22.86 33.55
CA SER A 287 14.36 23.56 33.23
C SER A 287 15.51 23.18 34.17
N LYS A 288 15.21 22.88 35.44
CA LYS A 288 16.19 22.41 36.45
C LYS A 288 16.60 20.96 36.23
N LEU A 289 15.74 20.14 35.61
CA LEU A 289 15.94 18.71 35.39
C LEU A 289 16.59 18.37 34.04
N LEU A 290 16.33 19.18 33.00
CA LEU A 290 16.86 18.99 31.65
C LEU A 290 18.41 19.02 31.63
N GLY A 291 19.01 18.06 30.93
CA GLY A 291 20.46 17.87 30.84
C GLY A 291 21.07 17.11 32.03
N ASN A 292 20.47 17.22 33.22
CA ASN A 292 20.97 16.59 34.45
C ASN A 292 20.34 15.22 34.73
N VAL A 293 19.00 15.13 34.64
CA VAL A 293 18.21 13.94 34.96
C VAL A 293 17.55 13.36 33.72
N VAL A 294 16.96 14.25 32.91
CA VAL A 294 16.29 13.91 31.66
C VAL A 294 16.90 14.69 30.50
N ALA A 295 16.94 14.09 29.31
CA ALA A 295 17.44 14.69 28.09
C ALA A 295 16.43 14.49 26.96
N TYR A 296 16.34 15.48 26.08
CA TYR A 296 15.47 15.38 24.91
C TYR A 296 16.23 14.76 23.73
N LYS A 297 15.79 13.59 23.27
CA LYS A 297 16.38 12.81 22.17
C LYS A 297 15.29 12.12 21.36
N HIS A 298 15.47 12.03 20.04
CA HIS A 298 14.54 11.35 19.12
C HIS A 298 13.07 11.75 19.29
N GLY A 299 12.81 13.03 19.62
CA GLY A 299 11.48 13.56 19.83
C GLY A 299 10.87 13.27 21.21
N LYS A 300 11.63 12.70 22.16
CA LYS A 300 11.12 12.26 23.48
C LYS A 300 12.07 12.62 24.61
N LEU A 301 11.54 12.69 25.84
CA LEU A 301 12.37 12.81 27.04
C LEU A 301 12.83 11.43 27.48
N GLU A 302 14.15 11.29 27.68
CA GLU A 302 14.79 10.07 28.13
C GLU A 302 15.64 10.36 29.37
N PHE A 303 15.76 9.41 30.29
CA PHE A 303 16.69 9.56 31.41
C PHE A 303 18.14 9.58 30.91
N VAL A 304 18.95 10.47 31.48
CA VAL A 304 20.38 10.59 31.18
C VAL A 304 21.13 9.32 31.65
N ASP A 305 20.75 8.78 32.80
CA ASP A 305 21.26 7.50 33.31
C ASP A 305 20.50 6.31 32.71
N LYS A 306 21.24 5.38 32.10
CA LYS A 306 20.67 4.16 31.51
C LYS A 306 20.22 3.15 32.57
N ALA A 307 20.73 3.25 33.81
CA ALA A 307 20.42 2.36 34.93
C ALA A 307 19.11 2.71 35.67
N THR A 308 18.36 3.71 35.22
CA THR A 308 17.06 4.09 35.82
C THR A 308 16.01 2.99 35.67
N THR A 309 15.15 2.84 36.69
CA THR A 309 14.12 1.80 36.78
C THR A 309 13.04 1.95 35.70
N ASP A 310 12.52 0.81 35.22
CA ASP A 310 11.48 0.78 34.18
C ASP A 310 10.16 1.44 34.60
N ASP A 311 9.88 1.50 35.91
CA ASP A 311 8.71 2.18 36.46
C ASP A 311 8.79 3.71 36.24
N LEU A 312 9.94 4.33 36.54
CA LEU A 312 10.16 5.76 36.32
C LEU A 312 10.14 6.11 34.83
N LYS A 313 10.67 5.23 33.96
CA LYS A 313 10.57 5.39 32.50
C LYS A 313 9.12 5.42 32.03
N ARG A 314 8.29 4.47 32.51
CA ARG A 314 6.86 4.44 32.19
C ARG A 314 6.09 5.66 32.72
N GLN A 315 6.48 6.20 33.87
CA GLN A 315 5.87 7.41 34.42
C GLN A 315 6.25 8.65 33.59
N LEU A 316 7.51 8.75 33.15
CA LEU A 316 7.96 9.82 32.26
C LEU A 316 7.24 9.76 30.90
N ASP A 317 7.05 8.56 30.33
CA ASP A 317 6.29 8.37 29.08
C ASP A 317 4.81 8.77 29.21
N LYS A 318 4.24 8.69 30.42
CA LYS A 318 2.86 9.12 30.70
C LYS A 318 2.74 10.62 30.95
N ALA A 319 3.83 11.30 31.28
CA ALA A 319 3.85 12.75 31.44
C ALA A 319 3.72 13.40 30.04
N ASN A 320 2.50 13.79 29.69
CA ASN A 320 2.19 14.40 28.39
C ASN A 320 2.73 15.83 28.31
N ILE A 321 4.05 15.95 28.12
CA ILE A 321 4.78 17.23 28.08
C ILE A 321 4.82 17.72 26.62
N PRO A 322 4.28 18.92 26.31
CA PRO A 322 4.33 19.47 24.97
C PRO A 322 5.76 19.88 24.58
N GLU A 323 6.14 19.63 23.32
CA GLU A 323 7.48 19.94 22.78
C GLU A 323 7.85 21.41 22.94
N SER A 324 6.91 22.33 22.73
CA SER A 324 7.10 23.77 22.95
C SER A 324 7.51 24.07 24.40
N GLY A 325 6.94 23.37 25.37
CA GLY A 325 7.28 23.51 26.78
C GLY A 325 8.67 22.96 27.12
N ILE A 326 9.15 21.93 26.40
CA ILE A 326 10.52 21.43 26.53
C ILE A 326 11.52 22.48 26.05
N TYR A 327 11.25 23.11 24.90
CA TYR A 327 12.11 24.14 24.35
C TYR A 327 12.15 25.40 25.23
N GLU A 328 11.01 25.82 25.78
CA GLU A 328 10.95 26.94 26.72
C GLU A 328 11.75 26.66 28.00
N ALA A 329 11.63 25.44 28.55
CA ALA A 329 12.41 25.00 29.68
C ALA A 329 13.92 24.94 29.37
N ALA A 330 14.29 24.49 28.17
CA ALA A 330 15.69 24.43 27.72
C ALA A 330 16.30 25.83 27.54
N GLU A 331 15.53 26.78 27.00
CA GLU A 331 15.94 28.18 26.90
C GLU A 331 16.14 28.77 28.30
N MET A 332 15.16 28.60 29.20
CA MET A 332 15.24 29.09 30.59
C MET A 332 16.49 28.57 31.31
N ALA A 333 16.89 27.32 31.07
CA ALA A 333 18.06 26.71 31.69
C ALA A 333 19.41 27.19 31.14
N THR A 334 19.44 27.77 29.94
CA THR A 334 20.68 28.08 29.20
C THR A 334 20.87 29.55 28.85
N LYS A 335 19.81 30.36 28.83
CA LYS A 335 19.84 31.76 28.37
C LYS A 335 20.92 32.59 29.04
N ASP A 336 20.98 32.61 30.37
CA ASP A 336 21.97 33.40 31.12
C ASP A 336 23.41 32.91 30.86
N ILE A 337 23.57 31.59 30.67
CA ILE A 337 24.86 30.97 30.36
C ILE A 337 25.33 31.47 29.00
N LEU A 338 24.46 31.38 27.98
CA LEU A 338 24.77 31.80 26.62
C LEU A 338 25.02 33.31 26.53
N LEU A 339 24.22 34.15 27.20
CA LEU A 339 24.43 35.60 27.23
C LEU A 339 25.74 36.01 27.89
N SER A 340 26.23 35.24 28.86
CA SER A 340 27.51 35.49 29.53
C SER A 340 28.75 35.01 28.75
N LEU A 341 28.54 34.18 27.72
CA LEU A 341 29.60 33.48 27.02
C LEU A 341 30.35 34.38 26.01
N LYS A 342 31.67 34.24 25.97
CA LYS A 342 32.55 34.88 24.99
C LYS A 342 33.24 33.83 24.13
N LEU A 343 32.94 33.83 22.84
CA LEU A 343 33.48 32.86 21.89
C LEU A 343 34.59 33.50 21.04
N LYS A 344 35.73 32.80 20.91
CA LYS A 344 36.79 33.18 19.97
C LYS A 344 36.36 32.78 18.56
N VAL A 345 36.21 33.75 17.68
CA VAL A 345 35.85 33.53 16.27
C VAL A 345 36.93 34.14 15.35
N PRO A 346 37.09 33.63 14.13
CA PRO A 346 38.07 34.15 13.18
C PRO A 346 37.92 35.64 12.90
N ALA A 347 39.02 36.30 12.54
CA ALA A 347 39.02 37.72 12.15
C ALA A 347 38.04 38.06 11.00
N PHE A 348 37.69 37.08 10.18
CA PHE A 348 36.76 37.22 9.06
C PHE A 348 35.36 36.66 9.33
N PHE A 349 35.07 36.20 10.56
CA PHE A 349 33.74 35.77 10.94
C PHE A 349 32.72 36.90 10.77
N GLY A 350 31.53 36.56 10.28
CA GLY A 350 30.51 37.52 9.89
C GLY A 350 30.83 38.45 8.71
N ASN A 351 31.99 38.31 8.04
CA ASN A 351 32.42 39.23 6.98
C ASN A 351 32.34 40.71 7.39
N LYS A 352 32.73 41.05 8.62
CA LYS A 352 32.70 42.47 9.06
C LYS A 352 33.69 43.34 8.27
N ASP A 353 34.77 42.73 7.79
CA ASP A 353 35.67 43.27 6.76
C ASP A 353 35.98 42.19 5.71
N VAL A 354 36.53 42.59 4.57
CA VAL A 354 36.98 41.70 3.51
C VAL A 354 38.18 40.85 3.99
N ALA A 355 38.13 39.54 3.78
CA ALA A 355 39.06 38.57 4.36
C ALA A 355 40.42 38.50 3.63
N ILE A 356 41.14 39.62 3.53
CA ILE A 356 42.48 39.71 2.90
C ILE A 356 43.54 39.94 3.97
N ARG A 357 44.52 39.03 4.07
CA ARG A 357 45.63 39.11 5.04
C ARG A 357 46.95 39.48 4.36
N GLY A 358 47.79 40.28 5.03
CA GLY A 358 49.15 40.58 4.58
C GLY A 358 49.59 42.02 4.86
N LYS A 359 50.78 42.41 4.40
CA LYS A 359 51.23 43.81 4.36
C LYS A 359 50.38 44.61 3.37
N ASP A 360 50.34 45.93 3.50
CA ASP A 360 49.53 46.83 2.64
C ASP A 360 49.73 46.56 1.13
N GLU A 361 50.94 46.22 0.68
CA GLU A 361 51.21 45.84 -0.73
C GLU A 361 50.47 44.57 -1.18
N LYS A 362 50.37 43.54 -0.33
CA LYS A 362 49.64 42.30 -0.65
C LYS A 362 48.14 42.56 -0.67
N ILE A 363 47.65 43.37 0.27
CA ILE A 363 46.25 43.79 0.32
C ILE A 363 45.90 44.53 -0.97
N GLN A 364 46.70 45.50 -1.37
CA GLN A 364 46.49 46.27 -2.60
C GLN A 364 46.52 45.41 -3.87
N LYS A 365 47.48 44.47 -3.98
CA LYS A 365 47.52 43.52 -5.10
C LYS A 365 46.24 42.71 -5.20
N ARG A 366 45.72 42.23 -4.07
CA ARG A 366 44.51 41.41 -4.07
C ARG A 366 43.25 42.24 -4.35
N ILE A 367 43.15 43.46 -3.80
CA ILE A 367 42.08 44.42 -4.13
C ILE A 367 42.07 44.71 -5.64
N THR A 368 43.25 44.93 -6.23
CA THR A 368 43.37 45.18 -7.68
C THR A 368 42.87 43.99 -8.50
N TYR A 369 43.23 42.76 -8.11
CA TYR A 369 42.75 41.54 -8.73
C TYR A 369 41.22 41.40 -8.63
N LEU A 370 40.65 41.55 -7.44
CA LEU A 370 39.20 41.45 -7.22
C LEU A 370 38.43 42.52 -7.99
N THR A 371 38.93 43.76 -7.97
CA THR A 371 38.34 44.87 -8.73
C THR A 371 38.35 44.55 -10.23
N SER A 372 39.48 44.09 -10.77
CA SER A 372 39.59 43.74 -12.18
C SER A 372 38.63 42.62 -12.57
N LYS A 373 38.53 41.57 -11.76
CA LYS A 373 37.64 40.44 -12.01
C LYS A 373 36.16 40.81 -11.90
N LEU A 374 35.79 41.62 -10.90
CA LEU A 374 34.42 42.13 -10.77
C LEU A 374 34.02 43.03 -11.95
N VAL A 375 34.92 43.93 -12.37
CA VAL A 375 34.70 44.76 -13.55
C VAL A 375 34.54 43.89 -14.80
N GLU A 376 35.38 42.87 -14.98
CA GLU A 376 35.30 41.92 -16.09
C GLU A 376 33.94 41.21 -16.16
N ILE A 377 33.46 40.63 -15.05
CA ILE A 377 32.17 39.92 -15.03
C ILE A 377 30.97 40.87 -15.19
N ILE A 378 31.07 42.10 -14.69
CA ILE A 378 30.03 43.13 -14.86
C ILE A 378 29.93 43.56 -16.32
N HIS A 379 31.06 43.76 -17.00
CA HIS A 379 31.06 44.10 -18.43
C HIS A 379 30.60 42.93 -19.33
N GLN A 380 30.66 41.70 -18.82
CA GLN A 380 30.15 40.51 -19.50
C GLN A 380 28.67 40.25 -19.20
N SER A 381 28.05 40.98 -18.27
CA SER A 381 26.62 40.83 -17.98
C SER A 381 25.75 41.40 -19.10
N ASP A 382 24.62 40.74 -19.37
CA ASP A 382 23.64 41.18 -20.36
C ASP A 382 23.02 42.55 -19.99
N ASP A 383 22.27 43.17 -20.91
CA ASP A 383 21.57 44.47 -20.73
C ASP A 383 20.61 44.54 -19.52
N SER A 384 20.44 43.44 -18.77
CA SER A 384 19.61 43.33 -17.57
C SER A 384 20.27 43.83 -16.28
N ASN A 385 21.58 44.15 -16.29
CA ASN A 385 22.37 44.49 -15.10
C ASN A 385 22.39 43.39 -14.00
N ILE A 386 22.03 42.15 -14.35
CA ILE A 386 22.11 40.98 -13.46
C ILE A 386 23.41 40.23 -13.75
N VAL A 387 24.25 40.09 -12.74
CA VAL A 387 25.54 39.41 -12.78
C VAL A 387 25.41 38.03 -12.14
N ASN A 388 25.64 36.98 -12.90
CA ASN A 388 25.63 35.61 -12.37
C ASN A 388 26.99 35.28 -11.71
N ILE A 389 26.94 34.78 -10.49
CA ILE A 389 28.10 34.23 -9.76
C ILE A 389 27.89 32.72 -9.67
N ASP A 390 28.68 31.96 -10.41
CA ASP A 390 28.64 30.50 -10.42
C ASP A 390 30.06 29.89 -10.31
N GLU A 391 30.13 28.56 -10.22
CA GLU A 391 31.39 27.81 -10.03
C GLU A 391 32.41 28.01 -11.18
N SER A 392 31.99 28.49 -12.37
CA SER A 392 32.89 28.71 -13.51
C SER A 392 33.91 29.83 -13.27
N LEU A 393 33.65 30.72 -12.31
CA LEU A 393 34.54 31.81 -11.92
C LEU A 393 35.78 31.33 -11.15
N GLY A 394 35.81 30.06 -10.75
CA GLY A 394 36.93 29.37 -10.14
C GLY A 394 37.06 29.58 -8.62
N ASP A 395 37.44 28.50 -7.92
CA ASP A 395 37.53 28.43 -6.45
C ASP A 395 38.31 29.59 -5.82
N GLY A 396 39.40 30.02 -6.46
CA GLY A 396 40.24 31.10 -5.94
C GLY A 396 39.57 32.47 -5.91
N PHE A 397 38.58 32.72 -6.78
CA PHE A 397 37.76 33.95 -6.75
C PHE A 397 36.55 33.79 -5.83
N LEU A 398 35.93 32.61 -5.81
CA LEU A 398 34.71 32.33 -5.05
C LEU A 398 34.94 32.11 -3.54
N GLN A 399 36.15 31.71 -3.14
CA GLN A 399 36.47 31.41 -1.74
C GLN A 399 36.31 32.61 -0.79
N LEU A 400 36.18 32.31 0.50
CA LEU A 400 36.15 33.33 1.55
C LEU A 400 37.47 34.11 1.64
N ASN A 401 38.60 33.41 1.77
CA ASN A 401 39.89 34.05 1.98
C ASN A 401 40.37 34.79 0.72
N GLY A 402 40.21 36.11 0.74
CA GLY A 402 40.58 37.01 -0.35
C GLY A 402 39.74 36.86 -1.62
N GLY A 403 38.58 36.20 -1.57
CA GLY A 403 37.65 36.10 -2.69
C GLY A 403 36.35 36.89 -2.46
N ILE A 404 35.44 36.81 -3.42
CA ILE A 404 34.16 37.53 -3.45
C ILE A 404 33.21 37.12 -2.32
N ALA A 405 33.29 35.88 -1.81
CA ALA A 405 32.48 35.46 -0.66
C ALA A 405 32.70 36.35 0.57
N SER A 406 33.88 36.94 0.75
CA SER A 406 34.14 37.86 1.87
C SER A 406 33.50 39.26 1.73
N MET A 407 32.85 39.54 0.60
CA MET A 407 32.10 40.78 0.38
C MET A 407 30.66 40.70 0.89
N VAL A 408 30.12 39.50 1.08
CA VAL A 408 28.73 39.28 1.49
C VAL A 408 28.51 39.73 2.93
N GLY A 409 27.52 40.60 3.15
CA GLY A 409 27.23 41.21 4.45
C GLY A 409 27.94 42.53 4.70
N ASN A 410 28.87 42.94 3.83
CA ASN A 410 29.50 44.25 3.87
C ASN A 410 29.27 45.05 2.57
N ILE A 411 30.01 44.76 1.51
CA ILE A 411 29.96 45.41 0.20
C ILE A 411 28.75 44.90 -0.58
N LEU A 412 28.48 43.59 -0.51
CA LEU A 412 27.32 42.96 -1.11
C LEU A 412 26.28 42.70 -0.02
N VAL A 413 25.11 43.34 -0.13
CA VAL A 413 23.99 43.25 0.81
C VAL A 413 22.74 42.77 0.09
N LEU A 414 21.74 42.32 0.83
CA LEU A 414 20.47 41.88 0.23
C LEU A 414 19.68 43.08 -0.32
N ASP A 415 19.16 42.95 -1.54
CA ASP A 415 18.07 43.78 -2.02
C ASP A 415 16.73 43.12 -1.68
N GLU A 416 15.98 43.71 -0.76
CA GLU A 416 14.67 43.19 -0.36
C GLU A 416 13.66 43.11 -1.50
N SER A 417 13.80 43.95 -2.53
CA SER A 417 12.85 44.00 -3.64
C SER A 417 13.07 42.86 -4.64
N SER A 418 14.32 42.57 -5.00
CA SER A 418 14.66 41.52 -5.97
C SER A 418 15.06 40.20 -5.32
N LYS A 419 15.33 40.18 -4.01
CA LYS A 419 15.92 39.06 -3.26
C LYS A 419 17.30 38.62 -3.75
N LEU A 420 17.97 39.47 -4.54
CA LEU A 420 19.34 39.28 -5.02
C LEU A 420 20.32 40.11 -4.19
N LEU A 421 21.62 39.88 -4.35
CA LEU A 421 22.62 40.76 -3.73
C LEU A 421 22.77 42.05 -4.55
N LYS A 422 23.00 43.16 -3.87
CA LYS A 422 23.34 44.46 -4.45
C LYS A 422 24.55 45.06 -3.75
N PHE A 423 25.14 46.09 -4.33
CA PHE A 423 26.14 46.88 -3.60
C PHE A 423 25.50 47.64 -2.43
N THR A 424 26.24 47.82 -1.35
CA THR A 424 25.77 48.56 -0.18
C THR A 424 25.55 50.05 -0.48
N ASP A 425 24.48 50.60 0.07
CA ASP A 425 24.20 52.04 0.08
C ASP A 425 24.94 52.76 1.22
N ASN A 426 25.45 52.00 2.20
CA ASN A 426 26.11 52.53 3.40
C ASN A 426 27.62 52.28 3.33
N SER A 427 28.32 52.97 2.42
CA SER A 427 29.78 52.82 2.28
C SER A 427 30.57 53.41 3.46
N GLU A 428 29.93 54.25 4.29
CA GLU A 428 30.58 54.86 5.46
C GLU A 428 30.80 53.87 6.60
N SER A 429 29.94 52.85 6.73
CA SER A 429 30.07 51.80 7.75
C SER A 429 31.06 50.69 7.40
N LEU A 430 31.70 50.73 6.22
CA LEU A 430 32.67 49.72 5.80
C LEU A 430 33.99 49.84 6.59
N GLU A 431 34.50 48.69 7.06
CA GLU A 431 35.85 48.58 7.65
C GLU A 431 36.94 48.85 6.58
N LYS A 432 38.19 49.00 7.03
CA LYS A 432 39.30 49.55 6.25
C LYS A 432 39.47 48.88 4.88
N VAL A 433 39.51 47.56 4.81
CA VAL A 433 39.83 46.84 3.56
C VAL A 433 38.63 46.85 2.61
N ALA A 434 37.42 46.64 3.13
CA ALA A 434 36.17 46.71 2.38
C ALA A 434 35.97 48.10 1.77
N LYS A 435 36.25 49.15 2.54
CA LYS A 435 36.16 50.54 2.05
C LYS A 435 37.16 50.81 0.91
N MET A 436 38.40 50.33 1.04
CA MET A 436 39.40 50.44 -0.04
C MET A 436 38.94 49.73 -1.33
N LEU A 437 38.33 48.55 -1.20
CA LEU A 437 37.83 47.79 -2.34
C LEU A 437 36.59 48.43 -2.97
N TYR A 438 35.66 48.94 -2.16
CA TYR A 438 34.48 49.66 -2.62
C TYR A 438 34.85 50.93 -3.41
N GLU A 439 35.78 51.74 -2.91
CA GLU A 439 36.26 52.93 -3.63
C GLU A 439 37.00 52.57 -4.93
N SER A 440 37.78 51.47 -4.91
CA SER A 440 38.42 50.93 -6.12
C SER A 440 37.39 50.54 -7.19
N LEU A 441 36.27 49.92 -6.79
CA LEU A 441 35.17 49.58 -7.69
C LEU A 441 34.43 50.83 -8.20
N LYS A 442 34.08 51.75 -7.31
CA LYS A 442 33.40 53.01 -7.63
C LYS A 442 34.21 53.90 -8.58
N SER A 443 35.53 53.82 -8.53
CA SER A 443 36.41 54.54 -9.48
C SER A 443 36.39 53.97 -10.91
N LYS A 444 35.90 52.73 -11.10
CA LYS A 444 35.88 52.02 -12.38
C LYS A 444 34.49 51.75 -12.94
N ILE A 445 33.45 51.92 -12.12
CA ILE A 445 32.05 51.64 -12.47
C ILE A 445 31.23 52.86 -12.06
N GLU A 446 30.59 53.54 -13.02
CA GLU A 446 29.90 54.82 -12.81
C GLU A 446 28.73 54.71 -11.82
N ASN A 447 27.92 53.64 -11.93
CA ASN A 447 26.78 53.42 -11.04
C ASN A 447 26.74 51.98 -10.50
N LEU A 448 27.36 51.76 -9.33
CA LEU A 448 27.32 50.46 -8.67
C LEU A 448 25.89 50.01 -8.31
N GLN A 449 24.96 50.94 -8.04
CA GLN A 449 23.64 50.59 -7.51
C GLN A 449 22.68 49.95 -8.52
N GLU A 450 23.03 50.00 -9.81
CA GLU A 450 22.23 49.38 -10.88
C GLU A 450 22.39 47.87 -10.94
N TYR A 451 23.50 47.33 -10.42
CA TYR A 451 23.82 45.92 -10.56
C TYR A 451 23.17 45.05 -9.48
N ARG A 452 22.73 43.86 -9.89
CA ARG A 452 22.28 42.80 -8.99
C ARG A 452 23.12 41.55 -9.23
N PHE A 453 23.34 40.76 -8.18
CA PHE A 453 24.13 39.54 -8.26
C PHE A 453 23.26 38.35 -7.89
N ASP A 454 23.14 37.42 -8.84
CA ASP A 454 22.48 36.13 -8.66
C ASP A 454 23.55 35.07 -8.34
N VAL A 455 23.45 34.44 -7.18
CA VAL A 455 24.49 33.55 -6.64
C VAL A 455 24.05 32.09 -6.76
N LYS A 456 24.80 31.36 -7.58
CA LYS A 456 24.56 29.96 -7.95
C LYS A 456 25.65 29.01 -7.43
N VAL A 457 26.34 29.44 -6.37
CA VAL A 457 27.49 28.73 -5.78
C VAL A 457 27.04 27.91 -4.57
N LYS A 458 27.44 26.63 -4.51
CA LYS A 458 26.95 25.70 -3.48
C LYS A 458 27.40 26.08 -2.07
N LYS A 459 28.63 26.57 -1.92
CA LYS A 459 29.27 26.87 -0.64
C LYS A 459 29.55 28.37 -0.52
N PHE A 460 28.49 29.17 -0.48
CA PHE A 460 28.59 30.61 -0.43
C PHE A 460 27.86 31.21 0.78
N PRO A 461 28.35 32.32 1.37
CA PRO A 461 27.67 32.95 2.50
C PRO A 461 26.25 33.40 2.14
N LYS A 462 25.29 33.10 3.02
CA LYS A 462 23.88 33.51 2.91
C LYS A 462 23.62 34.76 3.76
N LEU A 463 22.64 35.57 3.33
CA LEU A 463 22.11 36.71 4.10
C LEU A 463 20.68 36.49 4.61
N THR A 464 19.95 35.54 4.04
CA THR A 464 18.60 35.15 4.43
C THR A 464 18.50 33.65 4.68
N LEU A 465 17.45 33.26 5.40
CA LEU A 465 17.06 31.86 5.60
C LEU A 465 16.02 31.40 4.55
N GLU A 466 16.02 32.06 3.39
CA GLU A 466 15.19 31.69 2.24
C GLU A 466 15.85 30.57 1.42
N ARG A 467 15.05 29.85 0.61
CA ARG A 467 15.56 28.77 -0.25
C ARG A 467 16.50 29.30 -1.32
N GLY A 468 17.66 28.67 -1.46
CA GLY A 468 18.60 28.94 -2.55
C GLY A 468 18.43 27.97 -3.72
N GLU A 469 19.19 28.21 -4.79
CA GLU A 469 19.23 27.31 -5.95
C GLU A 469 19.74 25.91 -5.57
N TYR A 470 20.71 25.83 -4.65
CA TYR A 470 21.18 24.54 -4.14
C TYR A 470 20.07 23.71 -3.48
N ASP A 471 19.26 24.34 -2.62
CA ASP A 471 18.16 23.67 -1.92
C ASP A 471 17.11 23.19 -2.93
N THR A 472 16.86 23.99 -3.97
CA THR A 472 15.97 23.65 -5.09
C THR A 472 16.52 22.48 -5.90
N ASN A 473 17.80 22.48 -6.23
CA ASN A 473 18.45 21.42 -6.99
C ASN A 473 18.47 20.08 -6.24
N LEU A 474 18.58 20.10 -4.92
CA LEU A 474 18.51 18.87 -4.11
C LEU A 474 17.12 18.24 -4.14
N VAL A 475 16.06 19.06 -4.10
CA VAL A 475 14.68 18.59 -4.22
C VAL A 475 14.41 18.07 -5.65
N LYS A 476 14.89 18.77 -6.68
CA LYS A 476 14.80 18.30 -8.07
C LYS A 476 15.55 16.99 -8.29
N ASP A 477 16.73 16.84 -7.69
CA ASP A 477 17.51 15.59 -7.73
C ASP A 477 16.71 14.44 -7.12
N PHE A 478 16.08 14.65 -5.95
CA PHE A 478 15.21 13.66 -5.33
C PHE A 478 14.05 13.22 -6.24
N TYR A 479 13.29 14.17 -6.80
CA TYR A 479 12.18 13.84 -7.70
C TYR A 479 12.65 13.08 -8.94
N SER A 480 13.80 13.46 -9.51
CA SER A 480 14.36 12.78 -10.69
C SER A 480 14.81 11.33 -10.41
N LYS A 481 14.99 10.98 -9.13
CA LYS A 481 15.44 9.65 -8.67
C LYS A 481 14.34 8.84 -8.00
N LEU A 482 13.16 9.43 -7.76
CA LEU A 482 12.01 8.77 -7.16
C LEU A 482 11.18 8.09 -8.26
N LEU A 483 11.06 6.77 -8.17
CA LEU A 483 10.34 5.95 -9.15
C LEU A 483 9.17 5.22 -8.49
N PHE A 484 8.09 5.05 -9.25
CA PHE A 484 6.89 4.34 -8.87
C PHE A 484 6.73 3.10 -9.75
N PHE A 485 6.75 1.93 -9.11
CA PHE A 485 6.36 0.66 -9.70
C PHE A 485 4.97 0.34 -9.12
N THR A 486 3.94 0.76 -9.86
CA THR A 486 2.52 0.59 -9.52
C THR A 486 1.92 -0.53 -10.36
N ASN A 487 0.74 -1.02 -9.97
CA ASN A 487 0.10 -2.16 -10.65
C ASN A 487 1.04 -3.37 -10.80
N GLN A 488 1.88 -3.60 -9.79
CA GLN A 488 2.80 -4.72 -9.75
C GLN A 488 2.09 -5.99 -9.30
N ALA A 489 2.67 -7.14 -9.63
CA ALA A 489 2.12 -8.43 -9.24
C ALA A 489 2.03 -8.54 -7.71
N ASP A 490 0.98 -9.19 -7.22
CA ASP A 490 0.82 -9.49 -5.80
C ASP A 490 1.69 -10.67 -5.36
N GLN A 491 1.52 -11.13 -4.12
CA GLN A 491 2.28 -12.24 -3.57
C GLN A 491 2.21 -13.53 -4.41
N SER A 492 1.09 -13.81 -5.07
CA SER A 492 0.92 -14.98 -5.92
C SER A 492 1.50 -14.73 -7.31
N GLY A 493 1.26 -13.56 -7.89
CA GLY A 493 1.79 -13.21 -9.21
C GLY A 493 3.32 -13.15 -9.27
N VAL A 494 3.99 -12.65 -8.22
CA VAL A 494 5.48 -12.67 -8.14
C VAL A 494 6.01 -14.11 -8.14
N GLU A 495 5.30 -15.03 -7.49
CA GLU A 495 5.65 -16.46 -7.47
C GLU A 495 5.51 -17.10 -8.85
N GLU A 496 4.43 -16.79 -9.57
CA GLU A 496 4.22 -17.28 -10.94
C GLU A 496 5.31 -16.79 -11.90
N ILE A 497 5.67 -15.51 -11.82
CA ILE A 497 6.75 -14.91 -12.64
C ILE A 497 8.08 -15.59 -12.37
N LEU A 498 8.48 -15.71 -11.10
CA LEU A 498 9.76 -16.35 -10.77
C LEU A 498 9.80 -17.82 -11.20
N ARG A 499 8.69 -18.57 -11.06
CA ARG A 499 8.63 -19.95 -11.55
C ARG A 499 8.82 -20.05 -13.06
N ALA A 500 8.17 -19.17 -13.82
CA ALA A 500 8.32 -19.11 -15.27
C ALA A 500 9.77 -18.79 -15.68
N GLU A 501 10.41 -17.80 -15.04
CA GLU A 501 11.80 -17.44 -15.33
C GLU A 501 12.81 -18.54 -14.97
N ILE A 502 12.59 -19.27 -13.86
CA ILE A 502 13.39 -20.46 -13.53
C ILE A 502 13.24 -21.53 -14.62
N GLU A 503 12.01 -21.76 -15.10
CA GLU A 503 11.74 -22.72 -16.17
C GLU A 503 12.45 -22.33 -17.48
N GLU A 504 12.38 -21.06 -17.88
CA GLU A 504 13.05 -20.54 -19.07
C GLU A 504 14.57 -20.61 -18.96
N HIS A 505 15.15 -20.26 -17.81
CA HIS A 505 16.61 -20.27 -17.63
C HIS A 505 17.22 -21.67 -17.74
N LEU A 506 16.51 -22.70 -17.27
CA LEU A 506 16.95 -24.09 -17.35
C LEU A 506 16.94 -24.65 -18.79
N CYS A 507 16.21 -24.02 -19.73
CA CYS A 507 16.13 -24.49 -21.11
C CYS A 507 17.47 -24.45 -21.88
N ASN A 508 18.49 -23.75 -21.37
CA ASN A 508 19.77 -23.60 -22.07
C ASN A 508 20.83 -24.66 -21.72
N ASP A 509 20.67 -25.44 -20.64
CA ASP A 509 21.57 -26.55 -20.33
C ASP A 509 20.80 -27.77 -19.83
N ILE A 510 20.66 -28.76 -20.72
CA ILE A 510 20.09 -30.09 -20.50
C ILE A 510 18.58 -30.09 -20.33
N ASN A 511 17.89 -30.62 -21.34
CA ASN A 511 16.51 -31.14 -21.31
C ASN A 511 15.99 -31.37 -19.86
N ASN A 512 15.15 -30.46 -19.30
CA ASN A 512 13.79 -30.72 -18.78
C ASN A 512 13.19 -29.76 -17.70
N PHE A 513 11.83 -29.62 -17.76
CA PHE A 513 10.77 -29.69 -16.71
C PHE A 513 10.28 -28.47 -15.88
N ARG A 514 8.99 -28.15 -16.06
CA ARG A 514 8.07 -27.45 -15.10
C ARG A 514 8.02 -28.05 -13.68
N VAL A 515 8.08 -29.38 -13.56
CA VAL A 515 8.09 -30.08 -12.25
C VAL A 515 9.35 -29.76 -11.43
N ARG A 516 10.49 -29.56 -12.10
CA ARG A 516 11.75 -29.24 -11.42
C ARG A 516 11.86 -27.76 -11.11
N SER A 517 11.30 -26.87 -11.94
CA SER A 517 11.27 -25.43 -11.65
C SER A 517 10.45 -25.12 -10.39
N ASP A 518 9.31 -25.79 -10.18
CA ASP A 518 8.52 -25.63 -8.94
C ASP A 518 9.30 -26.03 -7.68
N VAL A 519 10.01 -27.17 -7.72
CA VAL A 519 10.84 -27.63 -6.59
C VAL A 519 12.04 -26.72 -6.36
N ILE A 520 12.66 -26.22 -7.44
CA ILE A 520 13.76 -25.26 -7.35
C ILE A 520 13.27 -23.96 -6.70
N PHE A 521 12.13 -23.42 -7.15
CA PHE A 521 11.51 -22.24 -6.57
C PHE A 521 11.28 -22.42 -5.07
N LEU A 522 10.63 -23.50 -4.65
CA LEU A 522 10.30 -23.74 -3.24
C LEU A 522 11.54 -23.77 -2.36
N LYS A 523 12.58 -24.51 -2.78
CA LYS A 523 13.84 -24.60 -2.02
C LYS A 523 14.59 -23.27 -2.02
N TYR A 524 14.61 -22.58 -3.16
CA TYR A 524 15.29 -21.29 -3.31
C TYR A 524 14.64 -20.18 -2.47
N HIS A 525 13.31 -20.08 -2.50
CA HIS A 525 12.55 -19.11 -1.70
C HIS A 525 12.66 -19.41 -0.19
N ASP A 526 12.55 -20.67 0.23
CA ASP A 526 12.69 -21.07 1.64
C ASP A 526 14.05 -20.66 2.23
N ASP A 527 15.14 -20.87 1.49
CA ASP A 527 16.48 -20.47 1.95
C ASP A 527 16.67 -18.94 1.97
N ILE A 528 16.08 -18.21 1.02
CA ILE A 528 16.06 -16.73 1.07
C ILE A 528 15.21 -16.24 2.25
N GLN A 529 14.08 -16.87 2.53
CA GLN A 529 13.23 -16.54 3.67
C GLN A 529 13.96 -16.76 5.00
N LYS A 530 14.70 -17.87 5.16
CA LYS A 530 15.55 -18.09 6.35
C LYS A 530 16.63 -17.02 6.51
N LEU A 531 17.26 -16.60 5.41
CA LEU A 531 18.22 -15.49 5.42
C LEU A 531 17.53 -14.18 5.83
N TRP A 532 16.33 -13.92 5.31
CA TRP A 532 15.54 -12.76 5.66
C TRP A 532 15.15 -12.75 7.15
N MET A 533 14.82 -13.90 7.74
CA MET A 533 14.48 -14.00 9.17
C MET A 533 15.67 -13.84 10.14
N THR A 534 16.91 -13.77 9.65
CA THR A 534 18.10 -13.70 10.52
C THR A 534 18.18 -12.36 11.24
N PRO A 535 18.24 -12.33 12.60
CA PRO A 535 18.16 -11.09 13.35
C PRO A 535 19.50 -10.33 13.42
N LYS A 536 19.42 -8.98 13.46
CA LYS A 536 20.47 -8.00 13.84
C LYS A 536 21.66 -7.84 12.89
N VAL A 537 22.14 -8.90 12.24
CA VAL A 537 23.25 -8.84 11.27
C VAL A 537 22.83 -9.52 9.98
N GLY A 538 22.64 -8.71 8.93
CA GLY A 538 22.30 -9.18 7.60
C GLY A 538 23.53 -9.61 6.80
N THR A 539 23.34 -10.57 5.90
CA THR A 539 24.37 -10.97 4.92
C THR A 539 23.92 -10.55 3.53
N TYR A 540 24.85 -10.04 2.72
CA TYR A 540 24.59 -9.67 1.34
C TYR A 540 24.39 -10.91 0.46
N LEU A 541 23.35 -10.86 -0.38
CA LEU A 541 23.22 -11.76 -1.53
C LEU A 541 24.05 -11.19 -2.69
N THR A 542 24.91 -12.02 -3.27
CA THR A 542 25.90 -11.66 -4.31
C THR A 542 26.04 -12.78 -5.33
N LYS A 543 26.77 -12.56 -6.43
CA LYS A 543 27.11 -13.63 -7.40
C LYS A 543 27.88 -14.83 -6.80
N LYS A 544 28.42 -14.71 -5.58
CA LYS A 544 29.12 -15.81 -4.90
C LYS A 544 28.20 -16.72 -4.09
N ASN A 545 26.98 -16.29 -3.82
CA ASN A 545 26.03 -17.07 -3.04
C ASN A 545 25.51 -18.25 -3.87
N LYS A 546 25.60 -19.46 -3.32
CA LYS A 546 25.22 -20.69 -4.03
C LYS A 546 23.78 -21.14 -3.73
N ILE A 547 22.91 -20.26 -3.26
CA ILE A 547 21.56 -20.64 -2.82
C ILE A 547 20.78 -21.24 -3.99
N TYR A 548 20.75 -20.55 -5.13
CA TYR A 548 20.11 -21.04 -6.35
C TYR A 548 20.79 -22.32 -6.89
N GLU A 549 22.13 -22.32 -7.03
CA GLU A 549 22.88 -23.52 -7.48
C GLU A 549 22.60 -24.74 -6.60
N ASN A 550 22.52 -24.56 -5.28
CA ASN A 550 22.19 -25.62 -4.34
C ASN A 550 20.75 -26.10 -4.54
N ALA A 551 19.78 -25.19 -4.74
CA ALA A 551 18.40 -25.55 -5.06
C ALA A 551 18.31 -26.39 -6.35
N VAL A 552 19.02 -25.97 -7.41
CA VAL A 552 19.14 -26.72 -8.68
C VAL A 552 19.78 -28.09 -8.45
N ASN A 553 20.96 -28.15 -7.83
CA ASN A 553 21.67 -29.40 -7.59
C ASN A 553 20.84 -30.37 -6.74
N ASN A 554 20.15 -29.86 -5.71
CA ASN A 554 19.25 -30.66 -4.89
C ASN A 554 18.07 -31.19 -5.72
N ALA A 555 17.43 -30.36 -6.55
CA ALA A 555 16.32 -30.80 -7.39
C ALA A 555 16.75 -31.78 -8.51
N MET A 556 17.99 -31.64 -9.02
CA MET A 556 18.53 -32.45 -10.10
C MET A 556 19.13 -33.79 -9.63
N SER A 557 19.57 -33.89 -8.38
CA SER A 557 20.19 -35.09 -7.80
C SER A 557 19.18 -36.08 -7.21
N GLU A 558 17.95 -35.64 -6.91
CA GLU A 558 16.89 -36.52 -6.44
C GLU A 558 16.33 -37.39 -7.60
N PRO A 559 16.07 -38.70 -7.36
CA PRO A 559 15.37 -39.55 -8.32
C PRO A 559 14.05 -38.91 -8.76
N LEU A 560 13.66 -39.04 -10.03
CA LEU A 560 12.43 -38.42 -10.55
C LEU A 560 11.20 -38.88 -9.76
N ILE A 561 11.23 -40.13 -9.27
CA ILE A 561 10.19 -40.69 -8.39
C ILE A 561 10.10 -39.92 -7.05
N SER A 562 11.23 -39.51 -6.45
CA SER A 562 11.26 -38.72 -5.22
C SER A 562 10.67 -37.33 -5.43
N VAL A 563 11.04 -36.68 -6.54
CA VAL A 563 10.57 -35.35 -6.92
C VAL A 563 9.05 -35.35 -7.15
N LEU A 564 8.53 -36.32 -7.91
CA LEU A 564 7.09 -36.46 -8.17
C LEU A 564 6.30 -36.74 -6.88
N ASN A 565 6.82 -37.59 -6.00
CA ASN A 565 6.21 -37.89 -4.71
C ASN A 565 6.21 -36.67 -3.77
N MET A 566 7.28 -35.88 -3.76
CA MET A 566 7.38 -34.64 -2.98
C MET A 566 6.35 -33.61 -3.44
N MET A 567 6.16 -33.45 -4.75
CA MET A 567 5.11 -32.57 -5.29
C MET A 567 3.71 -33.01 -4.85
N HIS A 568 3.41 -34.30 -4.86
CA HIS A 568 2.11 -34.81 -4.41
C HIS A 568 1.88 -34.56 -2.92
N LYS A 569 2.87 -34.89 -2.07
CA LYS A 569 2.78 -34.70 -0.60
C LYS A 569 2.66 -33.24 -0.17
N ILE A 570 3.11 -32.30 -0.99
CA ILE A 570 2.99 -30.86 -0.69
C ILE A 570 1.56 -30.36 -0.97
N ARG A 571 0.84 -30.94 -1.94
CA ARG A 571 -0.55 -30.57 -2.29
C ARG A 571 -1.56 -31.04 -1.25
N ASN A 572 -1.31 -32.16 -0.57
CA ASN A 572 -2.21 -32.73 0.44
C ASN A 572 -1.76 -32.39 1.86
N LYS A 573 -2.13 -31.21 2.38
CA LYS A 573 -1.87 -30.88 3.79
C LYS A 573 -3.15 -30.68 4.59
N ASP A 574 -3.13 -31.28 5.78
CA ASP A 574 -3.80 -30.81 6.99
C ASP A 574 -5.30 -31.11 7.20
N TYR A 575 -5.81 -32.21 6.64
CA TYR A 575 -7.15 -32.77 6.90
C TYR A 575 -7.11 -34.30 7.04
N THR A 576 -8.12 -34.86 7.71
CA THR A 576 -8.25 -36.30 7.98
C THR A 576 -9.64 -36.81 7.60
N PHE A 577 -9.69 -37.97 6.96
CA PHE A 577 -10.92 -38.69 6.64
C PHE A 577 -11.46 -39.48 7.84
N ASP A 578 -12.77 -39.61 7.93
CA ASP A 578 -13.46 -40.42 8.94
C ASP A 578 -13.20 -41.91 8.70
N VAL A 579 -13.21 -42.70 9.78
CA VAL A 579 -12.99 -44.16 9.71
C VAL A 579 -14.02 -44.82 8.79
N ASN A 580 -15.26 -44.33 8.74
CA ASN A 580 -16.29 -44.86 7.85
C ASN A 580 -16.01 -44.65 6.37
N ALA A 581 -15.30 -43.57 6.01
CA ALA A 581 -14.87 -43.34 4.63
C ALA A 581 -13.75 -44.32 4.21
N LEU A 582 -12.98 -44.83 5.19
CA LEU A 582 -11.92 -45.82 4.96
C LEU A 582 -12.41 -47.26 4.99
N LYS A 583 -13.62 -47.54 5.53
CA LYS A 583 -14.18 -48.89 5.65
C LYS A 583 -14.27 -49.63 4.32
N ASN A 584 -14.46 -48.92 3.21
CA ASN A 584 -14.47 -49.51 1.88
C ASN A 584 -13.14 -50.21 1.58
N PHE A 585 -12.01 -49.65 2.01
CA PHE A 585 -10.70 -50.28 1.84
C PHE A 585 -10.45 -51.38 2.89
N GLU A 586 -10.94 -51.20 4.12
CA GLU A 586 -10.81 -52.21 5.20
C GLU A 586 -11.59 -53.51 4.90
N ALA A 587 -12.78 -53.40 4.30
CA ALA A 587 -13.64 -54.54 3.98
C ALA A 587 -13.04 -55.50 2.95
N HIS A 588 -12.16 -55.00 2.09
CA HIS A 588 -11.52 -55.77 1.01
C HIS A 588 -10.19 -56.41 1.41
N GLY A 589 -9.69 -56.17 2.63
CA GLY A 589 -8.43 -56.76 3.11
C GLY A 589 -7.19 -56.09 2.50
N ASP A 590 -6.38 -56.85 1.75
CA ASP A 590 -5.19 -56.31 1.06
C ASP A 590 -5.59 -55.66 -0.27
N ILE A 591 -5.55 -54.33 -0.32
CA ILE A 591 -5.86 -53.53 -1.52
C ILE A 591 -4.68 -53.44 -2.50
N VAL A 592 -3.53 -54.05 -2.18
CA VAL A 592 -2.42 -54.12 -3.12
C VAL A 592 -2.80 -55.01 -4.31
N GLY A 593 -2.57 -54.49 -5.52
CA GLY A 593 -3.00 -55.12 -6.76
C GLY A 593 -4.45 -54.83 -7.10
N THR A 594 -5.01 -53.67 -6.72
CA THR A 594 -6.39 -53.27 -7.05
C THR A 594 -6.43 -52.01 -7.91
N ILE A 595 -7.49 -51.89 -8.72
CA ILE A 595 -7.87 -50.68 -9.44
C ILE A 595 -9.04 -50.06 -8.68
N ILE A 596 -8.83 -48.86 -8.15
CA ILE A 596 -9.82 -48.06 -7.45
C ILE A 596 -10.40 -47.06 -8.42
N VAL A 597 -11.68 -47.24 -8.73
CA VAL A 597 -12.45 -46.35 -9.61
C VAL A 597 -13.07 -45.27 -8.75
N THR A 598 -12.88 -44.01 -9.12
CA THR A 598 -13.32 -42.88 -8.29
C THR A 598 -13.79 -41.71 -9.13
N SER A 599 -14.71 -40.93 -8.57
CA SER A 599 -15.08 -39.63 -9.11
C SER A 599 -14.00 -38.56 -8.88
N ASN A 600 -13.10 -38.76 -7.91
CA ASN A 600 -12.05 -37.80 -7.57
C ASN A 600 -10.78 -38.48 -7.09
N CYS A 601 -9.79 -38.59 -7.99
CA CYS A 601 -8.56 -39.31 -7.69
C CYS A 601 -7.70 -38.65 -6.59
N VAL A 602 -7.72 -37.32 -6.47
CA VAL A 602 -6.91 -36.62 -5.46
C VAL A 602 -7.37 -36.98 -4.05
N LEU A 603 -8.68 -36.94 -3.81
CA LEU A 603 -9.26 -37.27 -2.51
C LEU A 603 -9.12 -38.76 -2.18
N THR A 604 -9.34 -39.64 -3.16
CA THR A 604 -9.12 -41.09 -2.98
C THR A 604 -7.67 -41.40 -2.62
N VAL A 605 -6.70 -40.73 -3.24
CA VAL A 605 -5.28 -40.91 -2.88
C VAL A 605 -5.03 -40.45 -1.45
N ALA A 606 -5.54 -39.30 -1.04
CA ALA A 606 -5.40 -38.83 0.34
C ALA A 606 -5.98 -39.83 1.36
N LYS A 607 -7.12 -40.47 1.05
CA LYS A 607 -7.65 -41.58 1.89
C LYS A 607 -6.73 -42.79 1.90
N LEU A 608 -6.13 -43.16 0.77
CA LEU A 608 -5.18 -44.27 0.69
C LEU A 608 -3.94 -43.99 1.52
N GLU A 609 -3.39 -42.78 1.46
CA GLU A 609 -2.25 -42.37 2.29
C GLU A 609 -2.61 -42.52 3.78
N GLN A 610 -3.82 -42.12 4.18
CA GLN A 610 -4.32 -42.29 5.54
C GLN A 610 -4.53 -43.76 5.94
N TYR A 611 -5.08 -44.59 5.04
CA TYR A 611 -5.29 -46.02 5.26
C TYR A 611 -3.96 -46.79 5.39
N LEU A 612 -2.99 -46.48 4.52
CA LEU A 612 -1.68 -47.11 4.51
C LEU A 612 -0.80 -46.71 5.70
N LYS A 613 -1.09 -45.57 6.34
CA LYS A 613 -0.39 -45.05 7.54
C LYS A 613 1.13 -45.03 7.33
N ASN A 614 1.87 -45.86 8.10
CA ASN A 614 3.33 -45.92 8.11
C ASN A 614 3.91 -46.86 7.03
N LYS A 615 3.08 -47.48 6.19
CA LYS A 615 3.59 -48.30 5.07
C LYS A 615 4.27 -47.37 4.05
N ASP A 616 5.49 -47.71 3.64
CA ASP A 616 6.26 -46.91 2.68
C ASP A 616 5.60 -46.94 1.29
N HIS A 617 5.16 -45.78 0.83
CA HIS A 617 4.45 -45.62 -0.44
C HIS A 617 4.90 -44.38 -1.21
N THR A 618 4.65 -44.43 -2.52
CA THR A 618 4.96 -43.38 -3.49
C THR A 618 3.76 -43.16 -4.40
N VAL A 619 3.32 -41.91 -4.53
CA VAL A 619 2.27 -41.53 -5.48
C VAL A 619 2.87 -41.10 -6.82
N LEU A 620 2.31 -41.60 -7.91
CA LEU A 620 2.76 -41.42 -9.29
C LEU A 620 1.59 -40.97 -10.16
N ASP A 621 1.56 -39.70 -10.52
CA ASP A 621 0.50 -39.13 -11.34
C ASP A 621 0.84 -39.23 -12.84
N LEU A 622 0.05 -40.03 -13.57
CA LEU A 622 0.27 -40.32 -14.98
C LEU A 622 0.11 -39.10 -15.87
N GLU A 623 -0.66 -38.09 -15.47
CA GLU A 623 -0.80 -36.87 -16.27
C GLU A 623 0.53 -36.11 -16.32
N TYR A 624 1.23 -36.02 -15.19
CA TYR A 624 2.58 -35.47 -15.13
C TYR A 624 3.58 -36.36 -15.86
N ILE A 625 3.49 -37.69 -15.68
CA ILE A 625 4.42 -38.65 -16.28
C ILE A 625 4.31 -38.68 -17.81
N PHE A 626 3.10 -38.57 -18.37
CA PHE A 626 2.92 -38.51 -19.82
C PHE A 626 3.35 -37.19 -20.45
N LYS A 627 3.48 -36.11 -19.67
CA LYS A 627 4.11 -34.87 -20.14
C LYS A 627 5.65 -34.96 -20.17
N LEU A 628 6.25 -36.05 -19.68
CA LEU A 628 7.72 -36.19 -19.66
C LEU A 628 8.31 -36.39 -21.07
N PRO A 629 9.48 -35.82 -21.44
CA PRO A 629 10.18 -36.23 -22.66
C PRO A 629 10.57 -37.71 -22.63
N LEU A 630 10.63 -38.35 -23.81
CA LEU A 630 10.85 -39.80 -23.97
C LEU A 630 12.07 -40.34 -23.22
N LYS A 631 13.17 -39.58 -23.19
CA LYS A 631 14.40 -39.97 -22.49
C LYS A 631 14.16 -40.14 -20.99
N ASN A 632 13.38 -39.26 -20.38
CA ASN A 632 13.12 -39.30 -18.94
C ASN A 632 11.97 -40.21 -18.59
N HIS A 633 11.02 -40.41 -19.51
CA HIS A 633 10.08 -41.52 -19.40
C HIS A 633 10.85 -42.85 -19.28
N ASN A 634 11.89 -43.04 -20.09
CA ASN A 634 12.74 -44.22 -20.01
C ASN A 634 13.57 -44.26 -18.71
N THR A 635 14.14 -43.14 -18.26
CA THR A 635 14.84 -43.06 -16.97
C THR A 635 13.90 -43.35 -15.80
N PHE A 636 12.71 -42.76 -15.81
CA PHE A 636 11.63 -42.99 -14.86
C PHE A 636 11.25 -44.46 -14.81
N CYS A 637 10.97 -45.10 -15.96
CA CYS A 637 10.69 -46.53 -15.99
C CYS A 637 11.85 -47.36 -15.42
N LYS A 638 13.12 -46.99 -15.66
CA LYS A 638 14.27 -47.68 -15.05
C LYS A 638 14.34 -47.49 -13.53
N GLU A 639 14.16 -46.27 -13.03
CA GLU A 639 14.08 -46.00 -11.59
C GLU A 639 12.92 -46.77 -10.95
N LEU A 640 11.79 -46.81 -11.65
CA LEU A 640 10.59 -47.49 -11.23
C LEU A 640 10.84 -48.99 -11.13
N THR A 641 11.51 -49.61 -12.11
CA THR A 641 11.95 -51.02 -12.07
C THR A 641 12.91 -51.30 -10.91
N ASN A 642 13.78 -50.34 -10.54
CA ASN A 642 14.74 -50.51 -9.45
C ASN A 642 14.15 -50.28 -8.05
N THR A 643 12.95 -49.70 -7.95
CA THR A 643 12.29 -49.44 -6.66
C THR A 643 11.87 -50.77 -6.01
N LYS A 644 12.45 -51.13 -4.86
CA LYS A 644 12.11 -52.33 -4.09
C LYS A 644 11.35 -51.95 -2.82
N ASP A 645 10.42 -52.80 -2.41
CA ASP A 645 9.76 -52.77 -1.10
C ASP A 645 8.89 -51.52 -0.78
N LYS A 646 8.38 -50.82 -1.81
CA LYS A 646 7.44 -49.68 -1.66
C LYS A 646 6.14 -49.92 -2.41
N ILE A 647 5.01 -49.53 -1.82
CA ILE A 647 3.70 -49.51 -2.48
C ILE A 647 3.67 -48.35 -3.48
N LEU A 648 3.30 -48.63 -4.72
CA LEU A 648 3.17 -47.62 -5.77
C LEU A 648 1.69 -47.28 -6.00
N ILE A 649 1.31 -46.04 -5.76
CA ILE A 649 -0.04 -45.55 -6.07
C ILE A 649 0.03 -44.83 -7.41
N ILE A 650 -0.56 -45.40 -8.46
CA ILE A 650 -0.59 -44.83 -9.81
C ILE A 650 -1.92 -44.11 -10.01
N VAL A 651 -1.86 -42.81 -10.25
CA VAL A 651 -3.04 -41.95 -10.41
C VAL A 651 -3.23 -41.62 -11.88
N SER A 652 -4.47 -41.71 -12.36
CA SER A 652 -4.82 -41.36 -13.73
C SER A 652 -6.15 -40.62 -13.80
N ASN A 653 -6.07 -39.36 -14.22
CA ASN A 653 -7.23 -38.56 -14.58
C ASN A 653 -7.21 -38.39 -16.09
N LYS A 654 -8.31 -38.71 -16.79
CA LYS A 654 -8.54 -38.41 -18.21
C LYS A 654 -7.35 -38.79 -19.12
N LEU A 655 -7.32 -40.04 -19.60
CA LEU A 655 -6.33 -40.51 -20.56
C LEU A 655 -6.69 -40.13 -21.99
N ASP A 656 -5.86 -39.31 -22.63
CA ASP A 656 -5.90 -39.18 -24.09
C ASP A 656 -5.39 -40.46 -24.76
N ASN A 657 -6.24 -41.08 -25.59
CA ASN A 657 -5.99 -42.30 -26.38
C ASN A 657 -4.97 -42.10 -27.54
N SER A 658 -3.96 -41.26 -27.34
CA SER A 658 -2.88 -41.09 -28.30
C SER A 658 -1.98 -42.33 -28.33
N ARG A 659 -1.52 -42.72 -29.53
CA ARG A 659 -0.57 -43.86 -29.71
C ARG A 659 0.69 -43.74 -28.85
N ASN A 660 1.13 -42.51 -28.55
CA ASN A 660 2.32 -42.26 -27.74
C ASN A 660 2.08 -42.59 -26.26
N ASN A 661 0.93 -42.18 -25.72
CA ASN A 661 0.53 -42.46 -24.34
C ASN A 661 0.34 -43.95 -24.11
N SER A 662 -0.26 -44.68 -25.06
CA SER A 662 -0.42 -46.15 -24.95
C SER A 662 0.92 -46.89 -24.83
N LYS A 663 1.95 -46.46 -25.56
CA LYS A 663 3.30 -47.05 -25.48
C LYS A 663 4.00 -46.70 -24.17
N ARG A 664 3.79 -45.48 -23.68
CA ARG A 664 4.32 -45.01 -22.39
C ARG A 664 3.70 -45.77 -21.23
N LEU A 665 2.39 -45.98 -21.27
CA LEU A 665 1.64 -46.78 -20.29
C LEU A 665 2.09 -48.24 -20.29
N ASP A 666 2.29 -48.85 -21.47
CA ASP A 666 2.85 -50.21 -21.60
C ASP A 666 4.23 -50.33 -20.94
N ASN A 667 5.10 -49.33 -21.12
CA ASN A 667 6.42 -49.30 -20.47
C ASN A 667 6.31 -49.17 -18.94
N ILE A 668 5.35 -48.40 -18.43
CA ILE A 668 5.11 -48.27 -16.99
C ILE A 668 4.59 -49.60 -16.44
N ALA A 669 3.59 -50.21 -17.08
CA ALA A 669 3.03 -51.50 -16.69
C ALA A 669 4.11 -52.58 -16.58
N LYS A 670 5.01 -52.66 -17.58
CA LYS A 670 6.19 -53.56 -17.54
C LYS A 670 7.17 -53.23 -16.43
N ALA A 671 7.37 -51.94 -16.12
CA ALA A 671 8.31 -51.51 -15.09
C ALA A 671 7.82 -51.81 -13.66
N VAL A 672 6.50 -51.92 -13.47
CA VAL A 672 5.86 -52.22 -12.17
C VAL A 672 5.34 -53.66 -12.06
N ASP A 673 5.59 -54.49 -13.07
CA ASP A 673 5.18 -55.90 -13.05
C ASP A 673 5.78 -56.64 -11.83
N GLY A 674 4.93 -57.41 -11.15
CA GLY A 674 5.29 -58.12 -9.91
C GLY A 674 5.50 -57.23 -8.66
N LYS A 675 5.16 -55.94 -8.69
CA LYS A 675 5.29 -55.00 -7.56
C LYS A 675 3.96 -54.75 -6.85
N PRO A 676 3.99 -54.29 -5.58
CA PRO A 676 2.77 -53.87 -4.89
C PRO A 676 2.27 -52.54 -5.46
N VAL A 677 1.25 -52.59 -6.33
CA VAL A 677 0.69 -51.42 -7.04
C VAL A 677 -0.78 -51.23 -6.66
N ILE A 678 -1.20 -49.99 -6.45
CA ILE A 678 -2.61 -49.57 -6.36
C ILE A 678 -2.83 -48.57 -7.50
N ILE A 679 -3.90 -48.73 -8.26
CA ILE A 679 -4.23 -47.82 -9.36
C ILE A 679 -5.46 -47.03 -8.96
N VAL A 680 -5.44 -45.71 -9.08
CA VAL A 680 -6.57 -44.82 -8.82
C VAL A 680 -6.93 -44.13 -10.13
N THR A 681 -8.15 -44.33 -10.60
CA THR A 681 -8.55 -43.94 -11.96
C THR A 681 -10.01 -43.51 -11.99
N ASP A 682 -10.38 -42.68 -12.96
CA ASP A 682 -11.78 -42.33 -13.20
C ASP A 682 -12.54 -43.44 -13.98
N GLN A 683 -13.88 -43.34 -14.00
CA GLN A 683 -14.72 -44.31 -14.70
C GLN A 683 -14.40 -44.42 -16.20
N THR A 684 -14.00 -43.31 -16.84
CA THR A 684 -13.74 -43.26 -18.28
C THR A 684 -12.43 -43.96 -18.68
N THR A 685 -11.52 -44.11 -17.72
CA THR A 685 -10.16 -44.64 -17.94
C THR A 685 -9.99 -46.06 -17.44
N VAL A 686 -10.98 -46.61 -16.73
CA VAL A 686 -10.94 -47.94 -16.12
C VAL A 686 -10.62 -49.05 -17.13
N ASP A 687 -11.30 -49.07 -18.28
CA ASP A 687 -11.12 -50.12 -19.31
C ASP A 687 -9.70 -50.12 -19.86
N THR A 688 -9.12 -48.93 -20.00
CA THR A 688 -7.74 -48.77 -20.44
C THR A 688 -6.79 -49.31 -19.39
N MET A 689 -7.01 -48.99 -18.11
CA MET A 689 -6.16 -49.51 -17.03
C MET A 689 -6.26 -51.02 -16.88
N THR A 690 -7.46 -51.59 -16.93
CA THR A 690 -7.67 -53.05 -16.82
C THR A 690 -6.97 -53.80 -17.95
N LYS A 691 -6.84 -53.21 -19.14
CA LYS A 691 -6.08 -53.81 -20.25
C LYS A 691 -4.59 -53.96 -19.96
N TYR A 692 -3.98 -52.99 -19.29
CA TYR A 692 -2.53 -52.98 -19.01
C TYR A 692 -2.19 -53.63 -17.65
N PHE A 693 -3.14 -53.67 -16.72
CA PHE A 693 -2.98 -54.17 -15.36
C PHE A 693 -4.00 -55.28 -15.06
N SER A 694 -4.04 -56.28 -15.93
CA SER A 694 -5.11 -57.30 -16.09
C SER A 694 -5.29 -58.30 -14.93
N GLN A 695 -4.68 -58.08 -13.77
CA GLN A 695 -4.79 -58.94 -12.58
C GLN A 695 -5.43 -58.25 -11.37
N ALA A 696 -5.93 -57.02 -11.54
CA ALA A 696 -6.39 -56.21 -10.43
C ALA A 696 -7.89 -56.36 -10.15
N ASN A 697 -8.25 -56.54 -8.86
CA ASN A 697 -9.64 -56.42 -8.44
C ASN A 697 -10.08 -54.95 -8.59
N ILE A 698 -11.31 -54.74 -9.03
CA ILE A 698 -11.88 -53.40 -9.18
C ILE A 698 -12.65 -53.07 -7.90
N ILE A 699 -12.34 -51.92 -7.29
CA ILE A 699 -13.01 -51.37 -6.12
C ILE A 699 -13.55 -50.00 -6.51
N GLU A 700 -14.77 -49.66 -6.12
CA GLU A 700 -15.35 -48.34 -6.37
C GLU A 700 -15.26 -47.48 -5.10
N ASP A 701 -14.70 -46.28 -5.22
CA ASP A 701 -14.68 -45.24 -4.19
C ASP A 701 -15.67 -44.13 -4.57
N GLU A 702 -16.93 -44.35 -4.22
CA GLU A 702 -18.04 -43.44 -4.53
C GLU A 702 -18.14 -42.25 -3.54
N LYS A 703 -17.41 -42.29 -2.43
CA LYS A 703 -17.57 -41.35 -1.31
C LYS A 703 -16.48 -40.30 -1.28
N ASN A 704 -16.54 -39.29 -2.13
CA ASN A 704 -15.56 -38.18 -2.14
C ASN A 704 -16.23 -36.85 -1.83
N ILE A 705 -16.92 -36.75 -0.68
CA ILE A 705 -17.65 -35.56 -0.27
C ILE A 705 -17.12 -35.03 1.06
N LEU A 706 -17.49 -33.79 1.42
CA LEU A 706 -17.00 -33.17 2.66
C LEU A 706 -17.28 -34.01 3.91
N THR A 707 -18.43 -34.69 3.97
CA THR A 707 -18.82 -35.49 5.14
C THR A 707 -17.94 -36.74 5.33
N ASP A 708 -17.08 -37.06 4.37
CA ASP A 708 -16.08 -38.12 4.52
C ASP A 708 -14.87 -37.68 5.35
N LEU A 709 -14.73 -36.37 5.63
CA LEU A 709 -13.75 -35.85 6.56
C LEU A 709 -14.22 -36.01 8.02
N THR A 710 -13.28 -36.05 8.97
CA THR A 710 -13.61 -35.97 10.40
C THR A 710 -14.26 -34.62 10.72
N SER A 711 -15.11 -34.54 11.75
CA SER A 711 -15.78 -33.28 12.10
C SER A 711 -14.81 -32.13 12.42
N GLU A 712 -13.61 -32.44 12.94
CA GLU A 712 -12.54 -31.46 13.15
C GLU A 712 -11.98 -30.94 11.82
N SER A 713 -11.74 -31.85 10.86
CA SER A 713 -11.23 -31.49 9.54
C SER A 713 -12.26 -30.75 8.71
N GLN A 714 -13.54 -31.14 8.78
CA GLN A 714 -14.63 -30.40 8.12
C GLN A 714 -14.66 -28.95 8.59
N LYS A 715 -14.66 -28.72 9.91
CA LYS A 715 -14.62 -27.36 10.47
C LYS A 715 -13.40 -26.58 10.02
N LYS A 716 -12.22 -27.20 10.01
CA LYS A 716 -10.98 -26.55 9.59
C LYS A 716 -11.00 -26.17 8.10
N VAL A 717 -11.43 -27.10 7.25
CA VAL A 717 -11.51 -26.89 5.79
C VAL A 717 -12.55 -25.82 5.45
N LEU A 718 -13.72 -25.86 6.10
CA LEU A 718 -14.76 -24.85 5.91
C LEU A 718 -14.31 -23.48 6.43
N ALA A 719 -13.72 -23.39 7.63
CA ALA A 719 -13.26 -22.14 8.24
C ALA A 719 -12.14 -21.45 7.44
N ASN A 720 -11.31 -22.22 6.74
CA ASN A 720 -10.21 -21.69 5.92
C ASN A 720 -10.62 -21.41 4.46
N SER A 721 -11.88 -21.68 4.09
CA SER A 721 -12.36 -21.47 2.72
C SER A 721 -12.42 -19.98 2.37
N LYS A 722 -11.98 -19.64 1.15
CA LYS A 722 -12.13 -18.29 0.58
C LYS A 722 -13.39 -18.26 -0.25
N VAL A 723 -14.48 -17.72 0.29
CA VAL A 723 -15.76 -17.69 -0.41
C VAL A 723 -16.33 -16.28 -0.50
N LYS A 724 -16.79 -15.93 -1.70
CA LYS A 724 -17.56 -14.72 -1.94
C LYS A 724 -19.03 -15.09 -2.10
N PHE A 725 -19.79 -14.89 -1.03
CA PHE A 725 -21.23 -15.15 -1.04
C PHE A 725 -21.98 -13.87 -1.35
N GLN A 726 -22.59 -13.81 -2.53
CA GLN A 726 -23.31 -12.63 -3.03
C GLN A 726 -22.51 -11.33 -2.92
N GLY A 727 -21.21 -11.40 -3.21
CA GLY A 727 -20.28 -10.27 -3.17
C GLY A 727 -19.59 -10.00 -1.83
N GLU A 728 -19.92 -10.74 -0.76
CA GLU A 728 -19.26 -10.59 0.56
C GLU A 728 -18.30 -11.74 0.86
N ASP A 729 -17.12 -11.42 1.42
CA ASP A 729 -16.17 -12.42 1.89
C ASP A 729 -16.69 -13.09 3.16
N LEU A 730 -17.10 -14.35 3.02
CA LEU A 730 -17.59 -15.20 4.11
C LEU A 730 -16.89 -16.55 4.06
N SER A 731 -16.89 -17.23 5.19
CA SER A 731 -16.42 -18.61 5.27
C SER A 731 -17.60 -19.57 5.10
N LEU A 732 -17.36 -20.71 4.43
CA LEU A 732 -18.40 -21.74 4.23
C LEU A 732 -18.93 -22.32 5.54
N ASP A 733 -18.18 -22.27 6.64
CA ASP A 733 -18.67 -22.72 7.95
C ASP A 733 -19.82 -21.85 8.49
N VAL A 734 -19.96 -20.62 7.99
CA VAL A 734 -21.07 -19.71 8.32
C VAL A 734 -22.29 -19.97 7.41
N ILE A 735 -22.04 -20.31 6.15
CA ILE A 735 -23.07 -20.47 5.11
C ILE A 735 -23.72 -21.85 5.21
N LEU A 736 -22.92 -22.89 5.39
CA LEU A 736 -23.37 -24.27 5.37
C LEU A 736 -23.79 -24.75 6.76
N ASP A 737 -24.86 -25.56 6.76
CA ASP A 737 -25.27 -26.41 7.87
C ASP A 737 -24.98 -27.89 7.59
N ASP A 738 -25.17 -28.74 8.60
CA ASP A 738 -24.87 -30.18 8.54
C ASP A 738 -25.51 -30.91 7.36
N GLU A 739 -26.70 -30.47 6.89
CA GLU A 739 -27.36 -31.07 5.72
C GLU A 739 -26.73 -30.57 4.41
N SER A 740 -26.54 -29.25 4.27
CA SER A 740 -25.92 -28.66 3.08
C SER A 740 -24.43 -29.00 2.91
N ALA A 741 -23.74 -29.37 3.99
CA ALA A 741 -22.36 -29.85 3.94
C ALA A 741 -22.18 -31.06 3.00
N SER A 742 -23.22 -31.90 2.88
CA SER A 742 -23.23 -33.05 1.96
C SER A 742 -23.31 -32.66 0.48
N LEU A 743 -23.65 -31.40 0.17
CA LEU A 743 -23.69 -30.88 -1.20
C LEU A 743 -22.30 -30.60 -1.76
N ILE A 744 -21.28 -30.46 -0.90
CA ILE A 744 -19.89 -30.28 -1.33
C ILE A 744 -19.38 -31.62 -1.86
N GLY A 745 -19.37 -31.72 -3.19
CA GLY A 745 -18.78 -32.82 -3.95
C GLY A 745 -17.26 -32.78 -3.93
N GLY A 746 -16.65 -33.76 -4.60
CA GLY A 746 -15.19 -33.90 -4.60
C GLY A 746 -14.47 -32.78 -5.34
N GLU A 747 -15.08 -32.26 -6.41
CA GLU A 747 -14.49 -31.15 -7.17
C GLU A 747 -14.51 -29.86 -6.35
N GLU A 748 -15.65 -29.54 -5.74
CA GLU A 748 -15.78 -28.38 -4.85
C GLU A 748 -14.87 -28.51 -3.64
N LEU A 749 -14.80 -29.70 -3.04
CA LEU A 749 -13.91 -29.97 -1.91
C LEU A 749 -12.43 -29.75 -2.27
N ASN A 750 -12.00 -30.16 -3.46
CA ASN A 750 -10.64 -29.91 -3.94
C ASN A 750 -10.36 -28.41 -4.10
N LYS A 751 -11.31 -27.65 -4.68
CA LYS A 751 -11.18 -26.18 -4.81
C LYS A 751 -11.01 -25.54 -3.42
N ILE A 752 -11.83 -25.95 -2.44
CA ILE A 752 -11.74 -25.45 -1.06
C ILE A 752 -10.38 -25.77 -0.44
N ILE A 753 -9.91 -27.02 -0.57
CA ILE A 753 -8.63 -27.47 0.00
C ILE A 753 -7.43 -26.75 -0.63
N ASN A 754 -7.50 -26.43 -1.93
CA ASN A 754 -6.47 -25.67 -2.63
C ASN A 754 -6.54 -24.16 -2.37
N GLU A 755 -7.43 -23.70 -1.48
CA GLU A 755 -7.69 -22.28 -1.18
C GLU A 755 -8.08 -21.45 -2.40
N GLU A 756 -8.72 -22.07 -3.40
CA GLU A 756 -9.30 -21.37 -4.54
C GLU A 756 -10.52 -20.57 -4.07
N THR A 757 -10.75 -19.41 -4.69
CA THR A 757 -11.91 -18.56 -4.34
C THR A 757 -13.16 -19.12 -4.99
N ILE A 758 -14.19 -19.41 -4.19
CA ILE A 758 -15.49 -19.88 -4.68
C ILE A 758 -16.48 -18.73 -4.64
N ILE A 759 -17.13 -18.45 -5.76
CA ILE A 759 -18.16 -17.43 -5.87
C ILE A 759 -19.51 -18.13 -5.78
N ILE A 760 -20.39 -17.64 -4.90
CA ILE A 760 -21.70 -18.23 -4.68
C ILE A 760 -22.76 -17.14 -4.77
N GLY A 761 -23.56 -17.22 -5.82
CA GLY A 761 -24.71 -16.35 -6.05
C GLY A 761 -24.35 -14.94 -6.53
N GLU A 762 -25.23 -14.39 -7.35
CA GLU A 762 -25.13 -13.02 -7.85
C GLU A 762 -25.16 -11.99 -6.72
N THR A 763 -24.36 -10.92 -6.88
CA THR A 763 -24.29 -9.83 -5.91
C THR A 763 -25.60 -9.06 -5.84
N TYR A 764 -26.00 -8.71 -4.61
CA TYR A 764 -27.18 -7.86 -4.40
C TYR A 764 -26.83 -6.36 -4.47
N LEU A 765 -25.53 -6.03 -4.54
CA LEU A 765 -25.02 -4.67 -4.66
C LEU A 765 -25.19 -4.16 -6.09
N SER A 766 -25.47 -2.86 -6.22
CA SER A 766 -25.36 -2.16 -7.50
C SER A 766 -24.16 -1.23 -7.46
N ASP A 767 -23.41 -1.11 -8.55
CA ASP A 767 -22.22 -0.23 -8.66
C ASP A 767 -22.46 1.21 -8.18
N ASP A 768 -23.68 1.72 -8.38
CA ASP A 768 -24.05 3.06 -7.95
C ASP A 768 -24.25 3.21 -6.43
N TYR A 769 -24.47 2.11 -5.72
CA TYR A 769 -24.74 2.14 -4.28
C TYR A 769 -23.48 2.49 -3.48
N GLU A 770 -22.31 1.98 -3.86
CA GLU A 770 -21.05 2.31 -3.19
C GLU A 770 -20.73 3.82 -3.25
N LYS A 771 -21.17 4.50 -4.32
CA LYS A 771 -21.03 5.96 -4.46
C LYS A 771 -21.88 6.74 -3.45
N VAL A 772 -22.96 6.15 -2.92
CA VAL A 772 -23.96 6.82 -2.08
C VAL A 772 -24.06 6.30 -0.65
N LYS A 773 -23.57 5.08 -0.35
CA LYS A 773 -23.66 4.40 0.95
C LYS A 773 -23.25 5.30 2.12
N GLN A 774 -22.16 6.05 1.96
CA GLN A 774 -21.57 6.90 2.98
C GLN A 774 -22.45 8.09 3.42
N PHE A 775 -23.46 8.48 2.63
CA PHE A 775 -24.40 9.56 2.94
C PHE A 775 -25.87 9.13 2.79
N TYR A 776 -26.12 7.83 2.80
CA TYR A 776 -27.48 7.30 2.79
C TYR A 776 -28.23 7.69 4.08
N ILE A 777 -29.54 7.97 3.95
CA ILE A 777 -30.43 8.28 5.07
C ILE A 777 -31.55 7.25 5.12
N ASN A 778 -31.73 6.60 6.27
CA ASN A 778 -32.79 5.63 6.51
C ASN A 778 -34.14 6.20 6.11
N ARG A 779 -34.90 5.43 5.33
CA ARG A 779 -36.16 5.89 4.74
C ARG A 779 -37.31 5.59 5.69
N ARG A 780 -38.27 6.52 5.76
CA ARG A 780 -39.57 6.27 6.38
C ARG A 780 -40.56 5.79 5.34
N VAL A 781 -41.38 4.83 5.74
CA VAL A 781 -42.51 4.36 4.95
C VAL A 781 -43.80 4.50 5.75
N SER A 782 -44.91 4.71 5.03
CA SER A 782 -46.25 4.74 5.61
C SER A 782 -47.21 3.86 4.83
N LYS A 783 -48.16 3.23 5.54
CA LYS A 783 -49.24 2.42 4.95
C LYS A 783 -50.57 3.10 5.29
N LYS A 784 -51.35 3.49 4.28
CA LYS A 784 -52.64 4.16 4.51
C LYS A 784 -53.68 3.16 5.02
N GLN A 785 -54.09 3.30 6.29
CA GLN A 785 -55.25 2.58 6.85
C GLN A 785 -56.56 3.32 6.56
N GLU A 786 -57.71 2.65 6.69
CA GLU A 786 -59.01 3.28 6.40
C GLU A 786 -59.30 4.45 7.35
N ALA A 787 -60.14 5.36 6.86
CA ALA A 787 -60.39 6.71 7.36
C ALA A 787 -61.03 6.84 8.77
N LYS A 788 -60.81 5.89 9.69
CA LYS A 788 -61.32 5.94 11.07
C LYS A 788 -60.28 5.86 12.18
N ASP A 789 -59.02 5.52 11.89
CA ASP A 789 -57.92 5.64 12.87
C ASP A 789 -57.01 6.81 12.51
N LYS A 790 -56.84 7.74 13.45
CA LYS A 790 -56.14 9.03 13.27
C LYS A 790 -54.61 8.95 13.29
N ASP A 791 -54.02 7.77 13.36
CA ASP A 791 -52.56 7.61 13.44
C ASP A 791 -52.00 6.91 12.19
N MET A 792 -51.55 7.70 11.20
CA MET A 792 -50.56 7.23 10.24
C MET A 792 -49.26 6.95 11.01
N LYS A 793 -49.00 5.69 11.34
CA LYS A 793 -47.70 5.30 11.93
C LYS A 793 -46.65 5.24 10.83
N GLU A 794 -45.88 6.31 10.69
CA GLU A 794 -44.63 6.30 9.94
C GLU A 794 -43.66 5.34 10.63
N LYS A 795 -43.02 4.46 9.85
CA LYS A 795 -42.00 3.53 10.33
C LYS A 795 -40.69 3.78 9.60
N VAL A 796 -39.61 3.97 10.35
CA VAL A 796 -38.25 3.92 9.80
C VAL A 796 -37.92 2.46 9.56
N ILE A 797 -37.39 2.14 8.38
CA ILE A 797 -36.94 0.79 8.03
C ILE A 797 -35.44 0.77 7.81
N GLU A 798 -34.80 -0.22 8.40
CA GLU A 798 -33.36 -0.47 8.40
C GLU A 798 -33.05 -1.83 7.77
N THR A 799 -33.92 -2.83 7.92
CA THR A 799 -33.74 -4.15 7.30
C THR A 799 -34.97 -4.58 6.48
N LEU A 800 -34.80 -5.57 5.61
CA LEU A 800 -35.90 -6.20 4.86
C LEU A 800 -36.87 -6.95 5.78
N ASN A 801 -36.48 -7.23 7.02
CA ASN A 801 -37.30 -7.94 8.00
C ASN A 801 -38.20 -7.02 8.84
N ASP A 802 -38.01 -5.70 8.76
CA ASP A 802 -38.71 -4.77 9.65
C ASP A 802 -40.22 -4.68 9.41
N LEU A 803 -40.70 -4.96 8.20
CA LEU A 803 -42.12 -4.94 7.88
C LEU A 803 -42.74 -6.33 8.06
N GLU A 804 -43.89 -6.42 8.72
CA GLU A 804 -44.51 -7.70 9.09
C GLU A 804 -45.19 -8.42 7.92
N ASP A 805 -45.46 -7.74 6.81
CA ASP A 805 -46.10 -8.37 5.65
C ASP A 805 -45.13 -9.30 4.92
N ASP A 806 -45.62 -10.49 4.54
CA ASP A 806 -44.88 -11.46 3.71
C ASP A 806 -44.60 -10.89 2.30
N ILE A 807 -45.53 -10.08 1.78
CA ILE A 807 -45.35 -9.32 0.55
C ILE A 807 -45.36 -7.83 0.87
N VAL A 808 -44.23 -7.18 0.59
CA VAL A 808 -44.04 -5.76 0.76
C VAL A 808 -44.08 -5.06 -0.59
N LEU A 809 -45.17 -4.37 -0.87
CA LEU A 809 -45.29 -3.50 -2.04
C LEU A 809 -44.86 -2.07 -1.70
N ILE A 810 -43.75 -1.59 -2.28
CA ILE A 810 -43.25 -0.22 -2.13
C ILE A 810 -43.64 0.60 -3.37
N THR A 811 -44.46 1.63 -3.19
CA THR A 811 -44.78 2.59 -4.26
C THR A 811 -44.24 3.98 -3.97
N ALA A 812 -43.55 4.58 -4.94
CA ALA A 812 -43.06 5.96 -4.82
C ALA A 812 -42.84 6.63 -6.18
N LEU A 813 -42.78 7.97 -6.17
CA LEU A 813 -42.45 8.76 -7.35
C LEU A 813 -41.04 8.40 -7.91
N PRO A 814 -40.77 8.68 -9.21
CA PRO A 814 -39.43 8.59 -9.76
C PRO A 814 -38.42 9.40 -8.92
N GLY A 815 -37.20 8.88 -8.76
CA GLY A 815 -36.14 9.56 -8.00
C GLY A 815 -36.29 9.55 -6.47
N MET A 816 -37.30 8.87 -5.91
CA MET A 816 -37.47 8.73 -4.44
C MET A 816 -36.52 7.70 -3.79
N GLY A 817 -35.60 7.12 -4.56
CA GLY A 817 -34.61 6.16 -4.07
C GLY A 817 -35.13 4.75 -3.81
N LYS A 818 -36.10 4.24 -4.60
CA LYS A 818 -36.66 2.87 -4.43
C LYS A 818 -35.59 1.78 -4.54
N SER A 819 -34.85 1.77 -5.65
CA SER A 819 -33.77 0.80 -5.88
C SER A 819 -32.65 0.95 -4.84
N THR A 820 -32.25 2.19 -4.54
CA THR A 820 -31.26 2.49 -3.48
C THR A 820 -31.71 2.00 -2.11
N LEU A 821 -33.01 2.13 -1.79
CA LEU A 821 -33.60 1.61 -0.56
C LEU A 821 -33.49 0.09 -0.52
N LEU A 822 -33.89 -0.62 -1.59
CA LEU A 822 -33.74 -2.08 -1.65
C LEU A 822 -32.30 -2.51 -1.42
N THR A 823 -31.33 -1.91 -2.14
CA THR A 823 -29.91 -2.23 -1.96
C THR A 823 -29.44 -1.98 -0.54
N HIS A 824 -29.80 -0.83 0.05
CA HIS A 824 -29.43 -0.52 1.43
C HIS A 824 -30.00 -1.52 2.43
N LEU A 825 -31.28 -1.85 2.32
CA LEU A 825 -31.92 -2.82 3.20
C LEU A 825 -31.31 -4.20 3.02
N SER A 826 -30.91 -4.60 1.80
CA SER A 826 -30.17 -5.85 1.57
C SER A 826 -28.85 -5.87 2.33
N VAL A 827 -28.03 -4.81 2.20
CA VAL A 827 -26.76 -4.67 2.96
C VAL A 827 -27.01 -4.81 4.45
N LYS A 828 -27.96 -4.04 4.99
CA LYS A 828 -28.27 -4.08 6.43
C LYS A 828 -28.85 -5.40 6.89
N THR A 829 -29.58 -6.09 6.03
CA THR A 829 -30.09 -7.43 6.34
C THR A 829 -28.95 -8.45 6.37
N LYS A 830 -27.97 -8.35 5.46
CA LYS A 830 -26.76 -9.18 5.45
C LYS A 830 -25.84 -8.92 6.64
N GLU A 831 -25.71 -7.66 7.08
CA GLU A 831 -24.99 -7.34 8.33
C GLU A 831 -25.60 -8.05 9.56
N VAL A 832 -26.92 -8.29 9.56
CA VAL A 832 -27.64 -8.96 10.66
C VAL A 832 -27.66 -10.49 10.48
N ASP A 833 -27.89 -10.97 9.27
CA ASP A 833 -27.93 -12.39 8.92
C ASP A 833 -27.14 -12.66 7.62
N PRO A 834 -25.81 -12.83 7.71
CA PRO A 834 -24.94 -12.94 6.53
C PRO A 834 -25.28 -14.12 5.60
N LYS A 835 -25.84 -15.19 6.17
CA LYS A 835 -26.22 -16.41 5.45
C LYS A 835 -27.58 -16.32 4.74
N LEU A 836 -28.38 -15.28 4.97
CA LEU A 836 -29.68 -15.14 4.31
C LEU A 836 -29.49 -14.95 2.80
N TRP A 837 -30.13 -15.75 1.96
CA TRP A 837 -30.04 -15.53 0.51
C TRP A 837 -30.98 -14.40 0.09
N ILE A 838 -30.47 -13.41 -0.63
CA ILE A 838 -31.27 -12.28 -1.14
C ILE A 838 -31.18 -12.26 -2.65
N VAL A 839 -32.29 -12.57 -3.33
CA VAL A 839 -32.34 -12.54 -4.80
C VAL A 839 -32.93 -11.22 -5.24
N ARG A 840 -32.15 -10.44 -5.99
CA ARG A 840 -32.59 -9.16 -6.54
C ARG A 840 -32.78 -9.29 -8.04
N ILE A 841 -33.98 -8.99 -8.50
CA ILE A 841 -34.38 -9.14 -9.90
C ILE A 841 -34.80 -7.78 -10.42
N ASN A 842 -34.00 -7.24 -11.32
CA ASN A 842 -34.42 -6.09 -12.13
C ASN A 842 -35.27 -6.61 -13.29
N LEU A 843 -36.60 -6.42 -13.22
CA LEU A 843 -37.51 -6.98 -14.20
C LEU A 843 -37.23 -6.50 -15.64
N LEU A 844 -36.62 -5.32 -15.80
CA LEU A 844 -36.24 -4.78 -17.10
C LEU A 844 -35.16 -5.64 -17.81
N GLU A 845 -34.21 -6.17 -17.04
CA GLU A 845 -33.08 -6.98 -17.56
C GLU A 845 -33.55 -8.36 -18.05
N HIS A 846 -34.72 -8.81 -17.62
CA HIS A 846 -35.28 -10.11 -17.98
C HIS A 846 -36.46 -10.04 -18.98
N THR A 847 -36.61 -8.93 -19.69
CA THR A 847 -37.69 -8.75 -20.68
C THR A 847 -37.69 -9.77 -21.81
N LYS A 848 -36.53 -10.33 -22.18
CA LYS A 848 -36.42 -11.43 -23.17
C LYS A 848 -37.20 -12.65 -22.70
N GLN A 849 -36.94 -13.14 -21.49
CA GLN A 849 -37.63 -14.30 -20.92
C GLN A 849 -39.14 -14.07 -20.77
N LEU A 850 -39.54 -12.86 -20.34
CA LEU A 850 -40.96 -12.50 -20.24
C LEU A 850 -41.64 -12.50 -21.62
N SER A 851 -40.95 -12.03 -22.65
CA SER A 851 -41.40 -12.10 -24.04
C SER A 851 -41.53 -13.54 -24.52
N ASP A 852 -40.59 -14.41 -24.18
CA ASP A 852 -40.60 -15.82 -24.58
C ASP A 852 -41.77 -16.57 -23.93
N TRP A 853 -42.08 -16.30 -22.66
CA TRP A 853 -43.29 -16.80 -22.02
C TRP A 853 -44.57 -16.31 -22.69
N GLN A 854 -44.63 -15.01 -23.01
CA GLN A 854 -45.79 -14.41 -23.68
C GLN A 854 -46.04 -14.98 -25.07
N ASN A 855 -44.99 -15.07 -25.90
CA ASN A 855 -45.06 -15.54 -27.28
C ASN A 855 -45.24 -17.07 -27.36
N GLY A 856 -44.59 -17.81 -26.46
CA GLY A 856 -44.67 -19.26 -26.37
C GLY A 856 -45.94 -19.79 -25.71
N GLY A 857 -46.71 -18.92 -25.04
CA GLY A 857 -47.90 -19.32 -24.29
C GLY A 857 -47.56 -20.23 -23.09
N ILE A 858 -46.37 -20.04 -22.51
CA ILE A 858 -45.86 -20.89 -21.42
C ILE A 858 -46.68 -20.64 -20.16
N GLU A 859 -47.10 -21.72 -19.50
CA GLU A 859 -47.82 -21.64 -18.23
C GLU A 859 -46.85 -21.34 -17.08
N ILE A 860 -46.96 -20.15 -16.51
CA ILE A 860 -46.11 -19.69 -15.39
C ILE A 860 -46.65 -20.27 -14.08
N ASN A 861 -46.22 -21.50 -13.77
CA ASN A 861 -46.52 -22.21 -12.53
C ASN A 861 -45.36 -22.10 -11.51
N SER A 862 -45.45 -22.77 -10.35
CA SER A 862 -44.43 -22.73 -9.30
C SER A 862 -43.04 -23.18 -9.79
N ILE A 863 -42.98 -24.28 -10.54
CA ILE A 863 -41.72 -24.84 -11.07
C ILE A 863 -41.10 -23.90 -12.09
N GLU A 864 -41.87 -23.42 -13.06
CA GLU A 864 -41.36 -22.50 -14.09
C GLU A 864 -40.88 -21.18 -13.49
N SER A 865 -41.59 -20.71 -12.47
CA SER A 865 -41.20 -19.52 -11.71
C SER A 865 -39.91 -19.75 -10.95
N LEU A 866 -39.75 -20.90 -10.30
CA LEU A 866 -38.50 -21.23 -9.60
C LEU A 866 -37.33 -21.42 -10.56
N LYS A 867 -37.54 -22.00 -11.76
CA LYS A 867 -36.52 -22.05 -12.82
C LYS A 867 -36.04 -20.65 -13.19
N PHE A 868 -36.97 -19.69 -13.34
CA PHE A 868 -36.64 -18.29 -13.57
C PHE A 868 -35.79 -17.70 -12.44
N ILE A 869 -36.19 -17.92 -11.18
CA ILE A 869 -35.42 -17.42 -10.02
C ILE A 869 -34.02 -18.04 -9.99
N CYS A 870 -33.89 -19.35 -10.17
CA CYS A 870 -32.61 -20.05 -10.25
C CYS A 870 -31.66 -19.39 -11.27
N LEU A 871 -32.16 -19.08 -12.48
CA LEU A 871 -31.38 -18.42 -13.52
C LEU A 871 -30.97 -16.98 -13.17
N ALA A 872 -31.76 -16.30 -12.34
CA ALA A 872 -31.47 -14.96 -11.80
C ALA A 872 -30.61 -15.00 -10.52
N THR A 873 -30.14 -16.18 -10.09
CA THR A 873 -29.21 -16.30 -8.96
C THR A 873 -27.80 -16.67 -9.36
N ILE A 874 -27.60 -17.14 -10.60
CA ILE A 874 -26.30 -17.50 -11.13
C ILE A 874 -25.63 -16.23 -11.64
N ASP A 875 -24.39 -16.01 -11.22
CA ASP A 875 -23.55 -14.94 -11.74
C ASP A 875 -23.20 -15.25 -13.21
N LYS A 876 -23.72 -14.44 -14.15
CA LYS A 876 -23.49 -14.64 -15.59
C LYS A 876 -22.36 -13.72 -16.03
N ASP A 877 -21.14 -14.24 -16.03
CA ASP A 877 -20.06 -13.57 -16.73
C ASP A 877 -20.43 -13.44 -18.22
N SER A 878 -20.38 -12.20 -18.72
CA SER A 878 -20.95 -11.74 -20.00
C SER A 878 -20.41 -12.37 -21.30
N ASN A 879 -19.72 -13.53 -21.25
CA ASN A 879 -19.05 -14.14 -22.39
C ASN A 879 -19.56 -15.54 -22.81
N ASP A 880 -20.44 -16.19 -22.05
CA ASP A 880 -21.00 -17.50 -22.45
C ASP A 880 -22.40 -17.33 -23.08
N ASP A 881 -22.46 -17.48 -24.41
CA ASP A 881 -23.69 -17.44 -25.22
C ASP A 881 -24.56 -18.72 -25.09
N GLU A 882 -24.18 -19.69 -24.24
CA GLU A 882 -24.92 -20.95 -24.07
C GLU A 882 -26.07 -20.81 -23.05
N GLU A 883 -27.28 -21.16 -23.48
CA GLU A 883 -28.48 -21.11 -22.65
C GLU A 883 -28.49 -22.27 -21.63
N ILE A 884 -28.37 -21.94 -20.33
CA ILE A 884 -28.42 -22.93 -19.24
C ILE A 884 -29.85 -23.50 -19.14
N ILE A 885 -29.98 -24.81 -19.31
CA ILE A 885 -31.23 -25.55 -19.17
C ILE A 885 -31.28 -26.18 -17.78
N ILE A 886 -32.35 -25.89 -17.04
CA ILE A 886 -32.58 -26.38 -15.68
C ILE A 886 -33.88 -27.19 -15.66
N ASP A 887 -33.81 -28.40 -15.11
CA ASP A 887 -34.97 -29.22 -14.77
C ASP A 887 -35.03 -29.51 -13.27
N LEU A 888 -36.21 -29.22 -12.70
CA LEU A 888 -36.50 -29.34 -11.29
C LEU A 888 -37.54 -30.44 -11.06
N GLU A 889 -37.44 -31.12 -9.92
CA GLU A 889 -38.40 -32.12 -9.47
C GLU A 889 -38.88 -31.78 -8.06
N GLU A 890 -40.19 -31.81 -7.85
CA GLU A 890 -40.84 -31.53 -6.57
C GLU A 890 -41.42 -32.82 -5.99
N ALA A 891 -40.96 -33.17 -4.79
CA ALA A 891 -41.42 -34.32 -4.02
C ALA A 891 -41.51 -33.93 -2.54
N ASP A 892 -42.60 -34.31 -1.86
CA ASP A 892 -42.83 -34.03 -0.43
C ASP A 892 -42.57 -32.56 -0.04
N ASP A 893 -43.16 -31.63 -0.81
CA ASP A 893 -42.96 -30.18 -0.70
C ASP A 893 -41.50 -29.73 -0.79
N THR A 894 -40.59 -30.54 -1.35
CA THR A 894 -39.17 -30.21 -1.48
C THR A 894 -38.80 -30.21 -2.95
N VAL A 895 -38.20 -29.11 -3.43
CA VAL A 895 -37.75 -29.00 -4.81
C VAL A 895 -36.27 -29.33 -4.90
N THR A 896 -35.92 -30.23 -5.80
CA THR A 896 -34.53 -30.65 -6.03
C THR A 896 -34.15 -30.48 -7.50
N LEU A 897 -32.85 -30.35 -7.73
CA LEU A 897 -32.29 -30.26 -9.08
C LEU A 897 -32.22 -31.66 -9.68
N LYS A 898 -32.98 -31.90 -10.76
CA LYS A 898 -32.97 -33.17 -11.48
C LYS A 898 -31.87 -33.22 -12.52
N GLN A 899 -31.80 -32.18 -13.34
CA GLN A 899 -30.82 -32.06 -14.41
C GLN A 899 -30.46 -30.59 -14.64
N CYS A 900 -29.19 -30.33 -14.95
CA CYS A 900 -28.68 -29.02 -15.35
C CYS A 900 -27.69 -29.23 -16.49
N SER A 901 -27.70 -28.36 -17.49
CA SER A 901 -26.68 -28.35 -18.55
C SER A 901 -25.41 -27.56 -18.16
N GLY A 902 -25.45 -26.82 -17.05
CA GLY A 902 -24.29 -26.09 -16.53
C GLY A 902 -23.20 -27.00 -15.95
N ASP A 903 -22.04 -26.42 -15.70
CA ASP A 903 -20.91 -27.10 -15.08
C ASP A 903 -21.17 -27.47 -13.60
N ASN A 904 -20.21 -28.16 -12.98
CA ASN A 904 -20.34 -28.60 -11.59
C ASN A 904 -20.48 -27.44 -10.60
N GLU A 905 -19.88 -26.28 -10.91
CA GLU A 905 -19.96 -25.09 -10.07
C GLU A 905 -21.38 -24.50 -10.09
N ILE A 906 -21.99 -24.35 -11.27
CA ILE A 906 -23.40 -23.95 -11.40
C ILE A 906 -24.31 -24.96 -10.70
N VAL A 907 -24.06 -26.26 -10.87
CA VAL A 907 -24.83 -27.32 -10.20
C VAL A 907 -24.75 -27.21 -8.68
N PHE A 908 -23.56 -26.97 -8.13
CA PHE A 908 -23.36 -26.76 -6.70
C PHE A 908 -24.11 -25.52 -6.20
N GLN A 909 -23.95 -24.38 -6.89
CA GLN A 909 -24.65 -23.14 -6.54
C GLN A 909 -26.17 -23.32 -6.56
N LEU A 910 -26.73 -23.98 -7.58
CA LEU A 910 -28.16 -24.25 -7.70
C LEU A 910 -28.68 -25.19 -6.61
N LYS A 911 -27.94 -26.26 -6.29
CA LYS A 911 -28.29 -27.17 -5.18
C LYS A 911 -28.31 -26.43 -3.85
N LEU A 912 -27.31 -25.58 -3.62
CA LEU A 912 -27.24 -24.76 -2.42
C LEU A 912 -28.39 -23.74 -2.37
N PHE A 913 -28.67 -23.04 -3.47
CA PHE A 913 -29.80 -22.13 -3.58
C PHE A 913 -31.13 -22.83 -3.27
N LEU A 914 -31.38 -24.01 -3.85
CA LEU A 914 -32.58 -24.81 -3.59
C LEU A 914 -32.67 -25.26 -2.13
N HIS A 915 -31.55 -25.55 -1.47
CA HIS A 915 -31.53 -25.80 -0.02
C HIS A 915 -32.04 -24.60 0.78
N PHE A 916 -31.57 -23.38 0.46
CA PHE A 916 -32.06 -22.14 1.10
C PHE A 916 -33.54 -21.88 0.80
N TYR A 917 -33.98 -22.12 -0.44
CA TYR A 917 -35.39 -22.06 -0.85
C TYR A 917 -36.24 -23.04 -0.03
N ASN A 918 -35.88 -24.31 0.03
CA ASN A 918 -36.66 -25.33 0.75
C ASN A 918 -36.77 -25.05 2.26
N ARG A 919 -35.80 -24.33 2.83
CA ARG A 919 -35.78 -23.94 4.25
C ARG A 919 -36.46 -22.60 4.56
N GLY A 920 -36.99 -21.90 3.56
CA GLY A 920 -37.61 -20.58 3.77
C GLY A 920 -36.61 -19.46 4.07
N LYS A 921 -35.30 -19.67 3.87
CA LYS A 921 -34.24 -18.70 4.17
C LYS A 921 -33.86 -17.86 2.94
N LEU A 922 -34.88 -17.30 2.32
CA LEU A 922 -34.77 -16.56 1.07
C LEU A 922 -35.67 -15.32 1.10
N ILE A 923 -35.13 -14.18 0.64
CA ILE A 923 -35.90 -12.98 0.31
C ILE A 923 -35.76 -12.69 -1.18
N ILE A 924 -36.89 -12.39 -1.85
CA ILE A 924 -36.93 -12.07 -3.28
C ILE A 924 -37.33 -10.60 -3.46
N LEU A 925 -36.54 -9.85 -4.24
CA LEU A 925 -36.76 -8.44 -4.50
C LEU A 925 -37.03 -8.23 -6.00
N PHE A 926 -38.25 -7.87 -6.35
CA PHE A 926 -38.62 -7.46 -7.70
C PHE A 926 -38.53 -5.94 -7.81
N ASP A 927 -37.50 -5.46 -8.51
CA ASP A 927 -37.27 -4.03 -8.72
C ASP A 927 -37.85 -3.59 -10.08
N GLY A 928 -38.52 -2.43 -10.11
CA GLY A 928 -38.93 -1.79 -11.35
C GLY A 928 -40.15 -2.40 -12.05
N PHE A 929 -41.18 -2.85 -11.31
CA PHE A 929 -42.39 -3.43 -11.94
C PHE A 929 -43.06 -2.50 -12.95
N ASP A 930 -42.98 -1.18 -12.74
CA ASP A 930 -43.50 -0.20 -13.68
C ASP A 930 -42.73 -0.12 -15.01
N GLU A 931 -41.50 -0.62 -15.08
CA GLU A 931 -40.63 -0.47 -16.25
C GLU A 931 -40.95 -1.48 -17.35
N ILE A 932 -41.58 -2.61 -16.99
CA ILE A 932 -42.07 -3.63 -17.93
C ILE A 932 -43.57 -3.50 -18.25
N PHE A 933 -44.24 -2.51 -17.65
CA PHE A 933 -45.67 -2.27 -17.83
C PHE A 933 -45.94 -1.38 -19.07
N PRO A 934 -47.00 -1.64 -19.88
CA PRO A 934 -47.99 -2.71 -19.74
C PRO A 934 -47.58 -4.04 -20.42
N HIS A 935 -46.50 -4.03 -21.20
CA HIS A 935 -46.19 -5.08 -22.19
C HIS A 935 -46.07 -6.49 -21.59
N TYR A 936 -45.43 -6.63 -20.44
CA TYR A 936 -45.20 -7.93 -19.77
C TYR A 936 -45.84 -8.03 -18.39
N ALA A 937 -46.84 -7.18 -18.12
CA ALA A 937 -47.45 -7.08 -16.81
C ALA A 937 -48.16 -8.38 -16.38
N LYS A 938 -48.76 -9.11 -17.33
CA LYS A 938 -49.47 -10.35 -17.06
C LYS A 938 -48.51 -11.44 -16.62
N GLU A 939 -47.39 -11.58 -17.33
CA GLU A 939 -46.36 -12.58 -17.12
C GLU A 939 -45.66 -12.33 -15.78
N ALA A 940 -45.26 -11.08 -15.52
CA ALA A 940 -44.66 -10.71 -14.23
C ALA A 940 -45.64 -10.82 -13.05
N LEU A 941 -46.93 -10.52 -13.22
CA LEU A 941 -47.93 -10.78 -12.18
C LEU A 941 -48.07 -12.27 -11.90
N SER A 942 -48.11 -13.12 -12.93
CA SER A 942 -48.18 -14.57 -12.77
C SER A 942 -46.95 -15.11 -12.03
N LEU A 943 -45.74 -14.63 -12.37
CA LEU A 943 -44.49 -14.97 -11.70
C LEU A 943 -44.54 -14.62 -10.21
N VAL A 944 -44.99 -13.42 -9.85
CA VAL A 944 -45.05 -13.04 -8.42
C VAL A 944 -46.14 -13.83 -7.69
N LYS A 945 -47.28 -14.11 -8.34
CA LYS A 945 -48.38 -14.90 -7.75
C LYS A 945 -47.97 -16.34 -7.48
N SER A 946 -47.33 -17.01 -8.43
CA SER A 946 -46.83 -18.37 -8.25
C SER A 946 -45.80 -18.46 -7.12
N MET A 947 -44.91 -17.46 -7.00
CA MET A 947 -43.94 -17.39 -5.90
C MET A 947 -44.58 -17.08 -4.54
N ARG A 948 -45.66 -16.28 -4.50
CA ARG A 948 -46.46 -16.06 -3.29
C ARG A 948 -47.15 -17.34 -2.83
N ASP A 949 -47.76 -18.04 -3.78
CA ASP A 949 -48.63 -19.19 -3.52
C ASP A 949 -47.84 -20.48 -3.28
N CYS A 950 -46.50 -20.42 -3.29
CA CYS A 950 -45.62 -21.55 -2.99
C CYS A 950 -45.72 -22.00 -1.51
N SER A 951 -45.47 -23.28 -1.26
CA SER A 951 -45.58 -23.89 0.08
C SER A 951 -44.58 -23.32 1.10
N LYS A 952 -43.43 -22.81 0.64
CA LYS A 952 -42.31 -22.36 1.50
C LYS A 952 -42.42 -20.92 2.02
N LYS A 953 -43.43 -20.15 1.56
CA LYS A 953 -43.75 -18.77 1.96
C LYS A 953 -42.50 -17.89 2.17
N HIS A 954 -41.96 -17.38 1.06
CA HIS A 954 -40.84 -16.46 1.09
C HIS A 954 -41.29 -15.01 1.27
N LYS A 955 -40.40 -14.19 1.84
CA LYS A 955 -40.62 -12.75 1.88
C LYS A 955 -40.34 -12.15 0.51
N ILE A 956 -41.29 -11.39 -0.02
CA ILE A 956 -41.20 -10.79 -1.35
C ILE A 956 -41.32 -9.27 -1.22
N TRP A 957 -40.40 -8.54 -1.83
CA TRP A 957 -40.49 -7.10 -1.98
C TRP A 957 -40.72 -6.74 -3.43
N ILE A 958 -41.62 -5.80 -3.69
CA ILE A 958 -41.96 -5.33 -5.03
C ILE A 958 -41.86 -3.82 -5.04
N THR A 959 -41.09 -3.23 -5.95
CA THR A 959 -41.07 -1.78 -6.15
C THR A 959 -41.81 -1.39 -7.41
N SER A 960 -42.54 -0.28 -7.34
CA SER A 960 -43.20 0.30 -8.50
C SER A 960 -43.37 1.82 -8.36
N ARG A 961 -43.53 2.53 -9.48
CA ARG A 961 -43.98 3.93 -9.49
C ARG A 961 -45.45 4.04 -9.05
N SER A 962 -45.77 5.14 -8.38
CA SER A 962 -47.13 5.42 -7.90
C SER A 962 -48.06 5.96 -9.01
N PHE A 963 -48.12 5.31 -10.17
CA PHE A 963 -49.12 5.61 -11.19
C PHE A 963 -50.43 4.89 -10.86
N ASN A 964 -51.57 5.61 -10.89
CA ASN A 964 -52.85 5.11 -10.36
C ASN A 964 -53.27 3.74 -10.91
N HIS A 965 -53.04 3.48 -12.20
CA HIS A 965 -53.43 2.21 -12.83
C HIS A 965 -52.58 1.02 -12.34
N ILE A 966 -51.24 1.12 -12.43
CA ILE A 966 -50.32 0.06 -12.00
C ILE A 966 -50.44 -0.19 -10.49
N LYS A 967 -50.47 0.89 -9.71
CA LYS A 967 -50.65 0.82 -8.26
C LYS A 967 -51.94 0.07 -7.90
N SER A 968 -53.06 0.39 -8.53
CA SER A 968 -54.34 -0.27 -8.23
C SER A 968 -54.30 -1.77 -8.54
N ILE A 969 -53.65 -2.18 -9.64
CA ILE A 969 -53.50 -3.58 -10.00
C ILE A 969 -52.67 -4.31 -8.95
N LEU A 970 -51.50 -3.77 -8.60
CA LEU A 970 -50.63 -4.37 -7.60
C LEU A 970 -51.28 -4.41 -6.21
N GLU A 971 -52.01 -3.35 -5.81
CA GLU A 971 -52.69 -3.30 -4.52
C GLU A 971 -53.90 -4.25 -4.42
N ASN A 972 -54.60 -4.46 -5.54
CA ASN A 972 -55.69 -5.43 -5.60
C ASN A 972 -55.17 -6.87 -5.45
N GLU A 973 -53.97 -7.15 -5.94
CA GLU A 973 -53.38 -8.50 -5.94
C GLU A 973 -52.54 -8.82 -4.70
N PHE A 974 -51.77 -7.85 -4.20
CA PHE A 974 -50.78 -8.04 -3.14
C PHE A 974 -51.09 -7.25 -1.86
N GLY A 975 -52.22 -6.54 -1.83
CA GLY A 975 -52.61 -5.71 -0.70
C GLY A 975 -51.99 -4.31 -0.74
N ARG A 976 -52.35 -3.48 0.25
CA ARG A 976 -52.02 -2.05 0.25
C ARG A 976 -50.51 -1.80 0.22
N SER A 977 -50.09 -0.87 -0.63
CA SER A 977 -48.69 -0.48 -0.73
C SER A 977 -48.24 0.40 0.43
N TYR A 978 -46.97 0.28 0.78
CA TYR A 978 -46.23 1.27 1.54
C TYR A 978 -45.76 2.38 0.62
N GLN A 979 -45.89 3.62 1.07
CA GLN A 979 -45.37 4.78 0.37
C GLN A 979 -44.08 5.25 1.04
N ILE A 980 -43.04 5.50 0.24
CA ILE A 980 -41.81 6.10 0.75
C ILE A 980 -42.08 7.57 1.04
N GLU A 981 -41.84 7.98 2.28
CA GLU A 981 -42.01 9.37 2.69
C GLU A 981 -40.92 10.28 2.12
N HIS A 982 -41.28 11.55 1.92
CA HIS A 982 -40.29 12.57 1.64
C HIS A 982 -39.34 12.73 2.83
N PHE A 983 -38.08 13.06 2.55
CA PHE A 983 -37.18 13.46 3.62
C PHE A 983 -37.77 14.65 4.36
N ASN A 984 -37.84 14.55 5.67
CA ASN A 984 -38.19 15.67 6.53
C ASN A 984 -37.03 16.67 6.55
N ARG A 985 -37.23 17.80 7.24
CA ARG A 985 -36.23 18.86 7.26
C ARG A 985 -34.88 18.41 7.81
N LEU A 986 -34.90 17.69 8.93
CA LEU A 986 -33.69 17.19 9.59
C LEU A 986 -32.95 16.21 8.69
N GLU A 987 -33.65 15.29 8.03
CA GLU A 987 -33.07 14.30 7.12
C GLU A 987 -32.44 14.94 5.89
N GLN A 988 -33.10 15.95 5.29
CA GLN A 988 -32.51 16.71 4.19
C GLN A 988 -31.23 17.40 4.62
N ASP A 989 -31.22 17.99 5.81
CA ASP A 989 -30.07 18.70 6.34
C ASP A 989 -28.93 17.72 6.69
N THR A 990 -29.25 16.54 7.25
CA THR A 990 -28.30 15.45 7.53
C THR A 990 -27.73 14.85 6.24
N TYR A 991 -28.57 14.60 5.23
CA TYR A 991 -28.14 14.10 3.92
C TYR A 991 -27.10 15.03 3.30
N LEU A 992 -27.43 16.33 3.20
CA LEU A 992 -26.55 17.32 2.61
C LEU A 992 -25.25 17.46 3.41
N TYR A 993 -25.34 17.54 4.74
CA TYR A 993 -24.16 17.61 5.61
C TYR A 993 -23.23 16.41 5.39
N THR A 994 -23.78 15.20 5.37
CA THR A 994 -22.98 13.97 5.20
C THR A 994 -22.44 13.85 3.77
N TYR A 995 -23.21 14.27 2.78
CA TYR A 995 -22.78 14.38 1.39
C TYR A 995 -21.56 15.31 1.27
N TRP A 996 -21.64 16.53 1.83
CA TRP A 996 -20.52 17.47 1.84
C TRP A 996 -19.31 16.92 2.59
N LYS A 997 -19.52 16.38 3.79
CA LYS A 997 -18.44 15.77 4.59
C LYS A 997 -17.67 14.71 3.79
N SER A 998 -18.41 13.88 3.07
CA SER A 998 -17.86 12.73 2.38
C SER A 998 -17.24 13.06 1.02
N LYS A 999 -17.78 14.06 0.30
CA LYS A 999 -17.30 14.46 -1.04
C LYS A 999 -16.30 15.61 -1.04
N LEU A 1000 -16.42 16.54 -0.11
CA LEU A 1000 -15.60 17.77 -0.12
C LEU A 1000 -14.38 17.69 0.78
N GLN A 1001 -14.26 16.63 1.61
CA GLN A 1001 -13.09 16.30 2.46
C GLN A 1001 -12.17 17.50 2.73
N PHE A 1002 -12.66 18.58 3.35
CA PHE A 1002 -11.97 19.89 3.34
C PHE A 1002 -10.52 19.88 3.82
N LYS A 1003 -10.14 18.86 4.62
CA LYS A 1003 -8.77 18.61 5.07
C LYS A 1003 -7.81 18.17 3.95
N THR A 1004 -8.32 17.78 2.79
CA THR A 1004 -7.56 17.34 1.61
C THR A 1004 -7.58 18.37 0.48
N LEU A 1005 -8.34 19.47 0.64
CA LEU A 1005 -8.35 20.56 -0.33
C LEU A 1005 -7.07 21.39 -0.18
N ASN A 1006 -6.39 21.65 -1.30
CA ASN A 1006 -5.25 22.56 -1.33
C ASN A 1006 -5.70 24.04 -1.23
N GLU A 1007 -4.75 24.96 -1.09
CA GLU A 1007 -5.06 26.39 -0.89
C GLU A 1007 -5.87 26.98 -2.05
N ASP A 1008 -5.63 26.56 -3.29
CA ASP A 1008 -6.37 27.00 -4.48
C ASP A 1008 -7.81 26.48 -4.51
N GLN A 1009 -8.04 25.23 -4.14
CA GLN A 1009 -9.38 24.68 -4.03
C GLN A 1009 -10.15 25.36 -2.88
N MET A 1010 -9.47 25.63 -1.76
CA MET A 1010 -10.03 26.42 -0.67
C MET A 1010 -10.33 27.86 -1.08
N LYS A 1011 -9.47 28.47 -1.90
CA LYS A 1011 -9.69 29.78 -2.49
C LYS A 1011 -10.87 29.76 -3.45
N ASN A 1012 -11.03 28.75 -4.30
CA ASN A 1012 -12.18 28.57 -5.17
C ASN A 1012 -13.48 28.40 -4.36
N VAL A 1013 -13.44 27.65 -3.25
CA VAL A 1013 -14.56 27.55 -2.31
C VAL A 1013 -14.87 28.92 -1.70
N ASN A 1014 -13.85 29.66 -1.25
CA ASN A 1014 -14.00 31.00 -0.68
C ASN A 1014 -14.56 32.00 -1.71
N ASP A 1015 -14.07 31.97 -2.94
CA ASP A 1015 -14.54 32.79 -4.07
C ASP A 1015 -15.98 32.43 -4.43
N PHE A 1016 -16.33 31.14 -4.42
CA PHE A 1016 -17.70 30.68 -4.59
C PHE A 1016 -18.61 31.16 -3.44
N ILE A 1017 -18.16 31.05 -2.19
CA ILE A 1017 -18.89 31.56 -1.03
C ILE A 1017 -19.09 33.08 -1.15
N ASP A 1018 -18.06 33.81 -1.53
CA ASP A 1018 -18.11 35.26 -1.72
C ASP A 1018 -18.98 35.66 -2.90
N PHE A 1019 -18.92 34.92 -4.00
CA PHE A 1019 -19.80 35.09 -5.15
C PHE A 1019 -21.27 34.92 -4.75
N ILE A 1020 -21.57 33.85 -4.00
CA ILE A 1020 -22.93 33.61 -3.52
C ILE A 1020 -23.33 34.64 -2.46
N ARG A 1021 -22.44 35.01 -1.53
CA ARG A 1021 -22.69 36.03 -0.48
C ARG A 1021 -22.97 37.42 -1.08
N LYS A 1022 -22.29 37.79 -2.17
CA LYS A 1022 -22.52 39.04 -2.92
C LYS A 1022 -23.84 39.03 -3.70
N ARG A 1023 -24.35 37.86 -4.07
CA ARG A 1023 -25.59 37.70 -4.87
C ARG A 1023 -26.81 37.31 -4.05
N LEU A 1024 -26.64 36.91 -2.79
CA LEU A 1024 -27.73 36.69 -1.85
C LEU A 1024 -28.03 37.96 -1.07
N PRO A 1025 -29.28 38.45 -1.07
CA PRO A 1025 -29.60 39.69 -0.37
C PRO A 1025 -29.45 39.51 1.15
N THR A 1026 -28.38 40.05 1.72
CA THR A 1026 -28.19 40.22 3.15
C THR A 1026 -28.96 41.45 3.63
N GLY A 1027 -30.26 41.27 3.87
CA GLY A 1027 -31.07 42.26 4.61
C GLY A 1027 -32.46 42.51 4.04
N VAL A 1028 -33.46 42.30 4.90
CA VAL A 1028 -34.87 42.78 4.82
C VAL A 1028 -35.78 42.17 3.73
N PHE A 1029 -35.29 41.40 2.76
CA PHE A 1029 -36.18 40.65 1.83
C PHE A 1029 -36.66 39.27 2.35
N CYS A 1030 -36.51 38.99 3.64
CA CYS A 1030 -37.05 37.77 4.27
C CYS A 1030 -38.56 37.79 4.53
N ILE A 1031 -39.30 38.83 4.11
CA ILE A 1031 -40.75 38.95 4.36
C ILE A 1031 -41.59 38.60 3.12
N HIS A 1032 -41.00 38.38 1.95
CA HIS A 1032 -41.75 37.88 0.79
C HIS A 1032 -41.65 36.37 0.68
N ARG A 1033 -42.78 35.70 0.97
CA ARG A 1033 -43.08 34.26 0.85
C ARG A 1033 -42.62 33.55 -0.44
N LYS A 1034 -42.00 34.23 -1.41
CA LYS A 1034 -41.65 33.70 -2.74
C LYS A 1034 -40.20 33.22 -2.90
N ILE A 1035 -39.25 33.58 -2.02
CA ILE A 1035 -37.83 33.15 -2.16
C ILE A 1035 -37.45 31.98 -1.22
N GLN A 1036 -38.21 31.74 -0.15
CA GLN A 1036 -38.01 30.59 0.74
C GLN A 1036 -38.25 29.21 0.09
N HIS A 1037 -38.68 29.17 -1.18
CA HIS A 1037 -39.07 27.94 -1.87
C HIS A 1037 -38.10 27.44 -2.95
N LYS A 1038 -36.89 28.01 -3.10
CA LYS A 1038 -35.92 27.45 -4.05
C LYS A 1038 -34.98 26.45 -3.37
N PRO A 1039 -35.00 25.15 -3.75
CA PRO A 1039 -34.12 24.10 -3.20
C PRO A 1039 -32.64 24.53 -3.15
N TYR A 1040 -32.19 25.26 -4.16
CA TYR A 1040 -30.83 25.83 -4.25
C TYR A 1040 -30.42 26.68 -3.04
N PHE A 1041 -31.31 27.53 -2.52
CA PHE A 1041 -31.00 28.38 -1.37
C PHE A 1041 -30.84 27.55 -0.10
N LYS A 1042 -31.63 26.48 0.03
CA LYS A 1042 -31.53 25.57 1.17
C LYS A 1042 -30.25 24.74 1.13
N VAL A 1043 -29.87 24.23 -0.05
CA VAL A 1043 -28.60 23.52 -0.25
C VAL A 1043 -27.42 24.42 0.12
N TYR A 1044 -27.46 25.68 -0.29
CA TYR A 1044 -26.45 26.68 0.08
C TYR A 1044 -26.38 26.95 1.59
N LEU A 1045 -27.52 27.17 2.26
CA LEU A 1045 -27.52 27.41 3.71
C LEU A 1045 -26.96 26.21 4.49
N ASN A 1046 -27.30 24.99 4.08
CA ASN A 1046 -26.75 23.78 4.68
C ASN A 1046 -25.24 23.66 4.41
N PHE A 1047 -24.78 23.99 3.20
CA PHE A 1047 -23.35 24.04 2.88
C PHE A 1047 -22.59 25.07 3.74
N LEU A 1048 -23.16 26.26 3.96
CA LEU A 1048 -22.58 27.24 4.89
C LEU A 1048 -22.54 26.74 6.34
N GLU A 1049 -23.58 26.05 6.79
CA GLU A 1049 -23.61 25.47 8.14
C GLU A 1049 -22.59 24.34 8.27
N TYR A 1050 -22.42 23.51 7.24
CA TYR A 1050 -21.36 22.51 7.15
C TYR A 1050 -19.98 23.17 7.30
N LEU A 1051 -19.69 24.25 6.57
CA LEU A 1051 -18.41 24.96 6.64
C LEU A 1051 -18.12 25.62 8.01
N ARG A 1052 -19.16 25.94 8.78
CA ARG A 1052 -19.02 26.52 10.12
C ARG A 1052 -18.67 25.50 11.18
N ARG A 1053 -19.04 24.23 10.96
CA ARG A 1053 -18.78 23.12 11.87
C ARG A 1053 -17.44 22.48 11.52
#